data_AF-A0A7C1F7P7-F1
#
_entry.id   AF-A0A7C1F7P7-F1
#
_cell.length_a   1.000
_cell.length_b   1.000
_cell.length_c   1.000
_cell.angle_alpha   90.00
_cell.angle_beta   90.00
_cell.angle_gamma   90.00
#
_symmetry.space_group_name_H-M   'P 1'
#
loop_
_entity.id
_entity.type
_entity.pdbx_description
1 polymer ?
#
loop_
_entity_poly.entity_id
_entity_poly.type
_entity_poly.pdbx_seq_one_letter_code
_entity_poly.pdbx_strand_id
1 'polypeptide(L)'
;MHGKPLFVSFLWHMHQPYYKDPLTGVYRFPWVRLHGIKDYYDMVTILEDFSAMHQTFNLTPSLIEQLMDYIEGDAVDRFFELSMVPAEDLTVEEKASILFGFFFANPENMIKPLPRYYELLLKRGKTVTEEDLRRATRYFSTQDFLDLQVLFNLSWFDPIFHERYPFLKELANKGRDYTEEEKKILLNTQIEAMRLIIPKYKEMKDKGQIEMTTSAFYHPILPLLYSTDSARVAMPVVKLPEFRFSHPEDAVAQVRMALEYFENIFGFRPEGMWPPEGAVSQETVKIIEQEGIKWIASDEGILASSLSISIRDSSGQVREPQKLYKPYRIGEGLSIIFRDHTLSDLIGFVYYKWDAKKAVQDFIDRLHRIRSSLPPDRAFLVPIILDGENAWEYYKNDGRDFLLYLYDALSRDEGIRTTTVSEYLREHPPEEYISNLFPGSWINSNFGIWIGHEEDNMAWDMLYETREELVTYQKLNPDADLKEAWKSIYIAEGSDWWWWYGDEHVTEMQKEFDELFRANLRKVYKLIGKEIPPKLQVPILRKEASVRPVVSVKGFITPRIDGEVTSYYEWLNSAYLDVERTAGAMHRATAFTSMIYYGFDLNNLYLRVDAEGPLIEISKEMTFSFQFLKPRESRLDVVVTQELRALFYRRAEEQWQFIGNIEGVAIKDILEVAVPFAMLNAQEGDEIAFFLSILRDGDEIERCPLRGYISLEAPTSRFEAMMWH
;
A
#
# COMPACT_ATOMS: atom_id res chain seq x y z
N MET A 1 2.57 -44.67 13.94
CA MET A 1 1.32 -43.91 14.11
C MET A 1 1.49 -42.66 13.27
N HIS A 2 0.68 -42.45 12.24
CA HIS A 2 0.70 -41.17 11.53
C HIS A 2 0.16 -40.10 12.49
N GLY A 3 0.97 -39.07 12.78
CA GLY A 3 0.56 -37.95 13.63
C GLY A 3 -0.58 -37.16 13.00
N LYS A 4 -1.23 -36.28 13.77
CA LYS A 4 -2.31 -35.42 13.24
C LYS A 4 -1.81 -34.59 12.03
N PRO A 5 -2.68 -34.27 11.07
CA PRO A 5 -2.31 -33.38 9.98
C PRO A 5 -2.02 -31.97 10.51
N LEU A 6 -1.19 -31.23 9.79
CA LEU A 6 -1.04 -29.78 10.00
C LEU A 6 -2.21 -29.09 9.33
N PHE A 7 -2.95 -28.25 10.06
CA PHE A 7 -4.03 -27.49 9.48
C PHE A 7 -3.52 -26.17 8.91
N VAL A 8 -4.02 -25.77 7.75
CA VAL A 8 -3.68 -24.49 7.10
C VAL A 8 -4.97 -23.75 6.81
N SER A 9 -5.07 -22.50 7.27
CA SER A 9 -6.21 -21.64 6.96
C SER A 9 -5.73 -20.41 6.21
N PHE A 10 -6.21 -20.25 4.98
CA PHE A 10 -6.07 -19.00 4.25
C PHE A 10 -7.18 -18.04 4.69
N LEU A 11 -6.81 -16.78 4.92
CA LEU A 11 -7.73 -15.66 5.07
C LEU A 11 -7.33 -14.60 4.04
N TRP A 12 -8.12 -14.50 2.97
CA TRP A 12 -7.97 -13.48 1.95
C TRP A 12 -8.78 -12.24 2.33
N HIS A 13 -8.11 -11.13 2.56
CA HIS A 13 -8.75 -9.87 2.93
C HIS A 13 -9.06 -9.03 1.69
N MET A 14 -10.35 -8.94 1.33
CA MET A 14 -10.84 -8.18 0.18
C MET A 14 -11.28 -6.80 0.64
N HIS A 15 -10.51 -5.77 0.27
CA HIS A 15 -10.77 -4.41 0.70
C HIS A 15 -10.52 -3.39 -0.40
N GLN A 16 -11.28 -2.31 -0.36
CA GLN A 16 -11.02 -1.10 -1.13
C GLN A 16 -11.44 0.10 -0.28
N PRO A 17 -10.65 1.19 -0.28
CA PRO A 17 -11.07 2.47 0.26
C PRO A 17 -12.40 2.94 -0.33
N TYR A 18 -13.10 3.80 0.40
CA TYR A 18 -14.37 4.35 -0.08
C TYR A 18 -14.16 5.53 -1.04
N TYR A 19 -14.18 5.27 -2.34
CA TYR A 19 -13.74 6.23 -3.36
C TYR A 19 -14.82 7.21 -3.84
N LYS A 20 -16.05 7.11 -3.34
CA LYS A 20 -17.17 7.95 -3.80
C LYS A 20 -16.96 9.38 -3.34
N ASP A 21 -16.92 10.30 -4.29
CA ASP A 21 -16.88 11.71 -3.95
C ASP A 21 -18.21 12.12 -3.27
N PRO A 22 -18.17 12.61 -2.03
CA PRO A 22 -19.39 12.92 -1.29
C PRO A 22 -20.20 14.10 -1.86
N LEU A 23 -19.59 14.93 -2.71
CA LEU A 23 -20.17 16.14 -3.30
C LEU A 23 -20.72 15.90 -4.72
N THR A 24 -20.07 15.07 -5.52
CA THR A 24 -20.49 14.78 -6.91
C THR A 24 -21.21 13.45 -7.06
N GLY A 25 -20.98 12.49 -6.15
CA GLY A 25 -21.49 11.12 -6.25
C GLY A 25 -20.71 10.21 -7.21
N VAL A 26 -19.68 10.73 -7.89
CA VAL A 26 -18.82 9.98 -8.82
C VAL A 26 -17.67 9.34 -8.05
N TYR A 27 -17.29 8.11 -8.42
CA TYR A 27 -16.11 7.46 -7.86
C TYR A 27 -14.83 8.03 -8.47
N ARG A 28 -13.88 8.46 -7.64
CA ARG A 28 -12.63 9.05 -8.16
C ARG A 28 -11.68 8.01 -8.75
N PHE A 29 -11.79 6.77 -8.30
CA PHE A 29 -10.88 5.68 -8.63
C PHE A 29 -11.62 4.47 -9.20
N PRO A 30 -10.99 3.73 -10.13
CA PRO A 30 -11.62 2.61 -10.80
C PRO A 30 -11.45 1.28 -10.06
N TRP A 31 -10.73 1.26 -8.94
CA TRP A 31 -10.19 0.05 -8.32
C TRP A 31 -11.26 -0.95 -7.89
N VAL A 32 -12.40 -0.50 -7.36
CA VAL A 32 -13.54 -1.40 -7.06
C VAL A 32 -14.05 -2.12 -8.31
N ARG A 33 -14.17 -1.41 -9.43
CA ARG A 33 -14.63 -2.00 -10.70
C ARG A 33 -13.57 -2.91 -11.30
N LEU A 34 -12.31 -2.47 -11.33
CA LEU A 34 -11.22 -3.19 -11.97
C LEU A 34 -10.81 -4.44 -11.18
N HIS A 35 -10.64 -4.37 -9.86
CA HIS A 35 -10.45 -5.56 -9.03
C HIS A 35 -11.71 -6.43 -8.97
N GLY A 36 -12.91 -5.84 -9.10
CA GLY A 36 -14.17 -6.58 -9.20
C GLY A 36 -14.22 -7.58 -10.35
N ILE A 37 -13.64 -7.23 -11.50
CA ILE A 37 -13.59 -8.11 -12.69
C ILE A 37 -12.32 -8.97 -12.75
N LYS A 38 -11.50 -8.93 -11.71
CA LYS A 38 -10.16 -9.50 -11.71
C LYS A 38 -9.87 -10.44 -10.53
N ASP A 39 -10.24 -10.05 -9.31
CA ASP A 39 -9.73 -10.71 -8.09
C ASP A 39 -10.84 -11.33 -7.21
N TYR A 40 -12.06 -10.78 -7.27
CA TYR A 40 -13.10 -11.17 -6.30
C TYR A 40 -13.88 -12.42 -6.71
N TYR A 41 -14.09 -12.65 -8.00
CA TYR A 41 -14.91 -13.78 -8.50
C TYR A 41 -14.09 -15.04 -8.76
N ASP A 42 -12.96 -14.90 -9.43
CA ASP A 42 -12.03 -15.94 -9.86
C ASP A 42 -11.43 -16.68 -8.65
N MET A 43 -10.98 -15.96 -7.61
CA MET A 43 -10.34 -16.55 -6.42
C MET A 43 -11.27 -17.46 -5.63
N VAL A 44 -12.58 -17.24 -5.70
CA VAL A 44 -13.58 -18.13 -5.11
C VAL A 44 -13.96 -19.25 -6.07
N THR A 45 -14.06 -18.94 -7.36
CA THR A 45 -14.49 -19.91 -8.39
C THR A 45 -13.46 -21.00 -8.64
N ILE A 46 -12.16 -20.69 -8.55
CA ILE A 46 -11.08 -21.67 -8.72
C ILE A 46 -11.20 -22.85 -7.73
N LEU A 47 -11.87 -22.67 -6.59
CA LEU A 47 -12.07 -23.72 -5.59
C LEU A 47 -13.00 -24.84 -6.06
N GLU A 48 -13.81 -24.62 -7.09
CA GLU A 48 -14.68 -25.65 -7.65
C GLU A 48 -13.90 -26.84 -8.22
N ASP A 49 -12.67 -26.59 -8.67
CA ASP A 49 -11.77 -27.62 -9.17
C ASP A 49 -11.07 -28.40 -8.03
N PHE A 50 -11.18 -27.93 -6.79
CA PHE A 50 -10.47 -28.47 -5.61
C PHE A 50 -11.40 -28.63 -4.41
N SER A 51 -12.30 -29.61 -4.44
CA SER A 51 -13.29 -29.82 -3.37
C SER A 51 -12.73 -30.07 -1.97
N ALA A 52 -11.44 -30.41 -1.84
CA ALA A 52 -10.76 -30.60 -0.56
C ALA A 52 -10.27 -29.27 0.04
N MET A 53 -10.20 -28.20 -0.75
CA MET A 53 -9.73 -26.89 -0.30
C MET A 53 -10.82 -26.14 0.45
N HIS A 54 -10.54 -25.83 1.72
CA HIS A 54 -11.38 -24.99 2.56
C HIS A 54 -10.63 -23.72 2.94
N GLN A 55 -11.27 -22.55 2.80
CA GLN A 55 -10.61 -21.24 2.99
C GLN A 55 -11.56 -20.18 3.56
N THR A 56 -10.99 -19.12 4.13
CA THR A 56 -11.76 -17.99 4.67
C THR A 56 -11.56 -16.77 3.77
N PHE A 57 -12.66 -16.08 3.47
CA PHE A 57 -12.63 -14.79 2.77
C PHE A 57 -13.22 -13.72 3.67
N ASN A 58 -12.53 -12.60 3.77
CA ASN A 58 -13.02 -11.42 4.44
C ASN A 58 -13.44 -10.41 3.38
N LEU A 59 -14.68 -9.93 3.44
CA LEU A 59 -15.16 -8.86 2.55
C LEU A 59 -15.53 -7.65 3.40
N THR A 60 -14.87 -6.54 3.16
CA THR A 60 -15.18 -5.30 3.87
C THR A 60 -16.54 -4.73 3.44
N PRO A 61 -17.35 -4.19 4.37
CA PRO A 61 -18.65 -3.61 4.02
C PRO A 61 -18.53 -2.43 3.06
N SER A 62 -17.49 -1.59 3.20
CA SER A 62 -17.21 -0.50 2.26
C SER A 62 -16.97 -0.99 0.83
N LEU A 63 -16.27 -2.11 0.64
CA LEU A 63 -16.12 -2.72 -0.67
C LEU A 63 -17.47 -3.20 -1.21
N ILE A 64 -18.24 -3.94 -0.39
CA ILE A 64 -19.54 -4.47 -0.79
C ILE A 64 -20.48 -3.33 -1.17
N GLU A 65 -20.57 -2.25 -0.38
CA GLU A 65 -21.39 -1.07 -0.69
C GLU A 65 -21.05 -0.49 -2.07
N GLN A 66 -19.77 -0.35 -2.38
CA GLN A 66 -19.35 0.18 -3.69
C GLN A 66 -19.65 -0.80 -4.83
N LEU A 67 -19.44 -2.11 -4.64
CA LEU A 67 -19.84 -3.14 -5.62
C LEU A 67 -21.35 -3.08 -5.89
N MET A 68 -22.17 -2.96 -4.84
CA MET A 68 -23.62 -2.86 -4.95
C MET A 68 -24.02 -1.59 -5.74
N ASP A 69 -23.36 -0.45 -5.48
CA ASP A 69 -23.59 0.79 -6.22
C ASP A 69 -23.36 0.63 -7.73
N TYR A 70 -22.32 -0.10 -8.16
CA TYR A 70 -22.07 -0.41 -9.58
C TYR A 70 -23.09 -1.37 -10.21
N ILE A 71 -23.55 -2.38 -9.48
CA ILE A 71 -24.39 -3.44 -10.08
C ILE A 71 -25.89 -3.09 -10.05
N GLU A 72 -26.34 -2.33 -9.04
CA GLU A 72 -27.74 -1.94 -8.81
C GLU A 72 -28.08 -0.55 -9.35
N GLY A 73 -27.08 0.34 -9.48
CA GLY A 73 -27.26 1.74 -9.89
C GLY A 73 -26.49 2.13 -11.16
N ASP A 74 -26.52 3.43 -11.47
CA ASP A 74 -25.73 4.06 -12.53
C ASP A 74 -24.39 4.60 -11.99
N ALA A 75 -23.80 3.93 -10.98
CA ALA A 75 -22.53 4.35 -10.44
C ALA A 75 -21.43 4.24 -11.50
N VAL A 76 -20.58 5.27 -11.56
CA VAL A 76 -19.45 5.34 -12.48
C VAL A 76 -18.23 5.88 -11.74
N ASP A 77 -17.06 5.40 -12.13
CA ASP A 77 -15.80 6.06 -11.82
C ASP A 77 -15.32 6.94 -12.97
N ARG A 78 -14.38 7.83 -12.65
CA ARG A 78 -13.82 8.76 -13.63
C ARG A 78 -13.17 8.08 -14.84
N PHE A 79 -12.60 6.88 -14.68
CA PHE A 79 -11.99 6.15 -15.79
C PHE A 79 -13.07 5.52 -16.67
N PHE A 80 -14.16 5.04 -16.08
CA PHE A 80 -15.32 4.55 -16.82
C PHE A 80 -15.98 5.67 -17.62
N GLU A 81 -16.18 6.86 -17.02
CA GLU A 81 -16.66 8.05 -17.74
C GLU A 81 -15.77 8.36 -18.96
N LEU A 82 -14.46 8.45 -18.75
CA LEU A 82 -13.49 8.71 -19.82
C LEU A 82 -13.47 7.60 -20.87
N SER A 83 -13.76 6.35 -20.49
CA SER A 83 -13.86 5.22 -21.42
C SER A 83 -15.13 5.27 -22.26
N MET A 84 -16.23 5.83 -21.74
CA MET A 84 -17.50 5.95 -22.47
C MET A 84 -17.50 7.04 -23.54
N VAL A 85 -16.75 8.13 -23.35
CA VAL A 85 -16.68 9.22 -24.33
C VAL A 85 -16.12 8.68 -25.66
N PRO A 86 -16.79 8.92 -26.81
CA PRO A 86 -16.25 8.58 -28.12
C PRO A 86 -14.88 9.23 -28.31
N ALA A 87 -13.92 8.49 -28.85
CA ALA A 87 -12.53 8.98 -28.92
C ALA A 87 -12.39 10.27 -29.76
N GLU A 88 -13.31 10.49 -30.71
CA GLU A 88 -13.37 11.71 -31.53
C GLU A 88 -13.85 12.95 -30.76
N ASP A 89 -14.66 12.75 -29.71
CA ASP A 89 -15.28 13.81 -28.91
C ASP A 89 -14.43 14.21 -27.69
N LEU A 90 -13.37 13.46 -27.38
CA LEU A 90 -12.49 13.74 -26.25
C LEU A 90 -11.83 15.12 -26.34
N THR A 91 -12.00 15.90 -25.28
CA THR A 91 -11.31 17.18 -25.08
C THR A 91 -9.81 16.98 -24.85
N VAL A 92 -9.01 18.06 -24.93
CA VAL A 92 -7.56 18.01 -24.69
C VAL A 92 -7.26 17.58 -23.25
N GLU A 93 -8.05 18.07 -22.30
CA GLU A 93 -7.95 17.72 -20.88
C GLU A 93 -8.26 16.24 -20.64
N GLU A 94 -9.34 15.72 -21.23
CA GLU A 94 -9.69 14.30 -21.10
C GLU A 94 -8.66 13.39 -21.76
N LYS A 95 -8.11 13.79 -22.91
CA LYS A 95 -6.98 13.09 -23.55
C LYS A 95 -5.77 13.04 -22.64
N ALA A 96 -5.42 14.15 -21.97
CA ALA A 96 -4.32 14.17 -21.03
C ALA A 96 -4.59 13.27 -19.80
N SER A 97 -5.81 13.26 -19.27
CA SER A 97 -6.22 12.35 -18.19
C SER A 97 -6.15 10.88 -18.59
N ILE A 98 -6.55 10.53 -19.82
CA ILE A 98 -6.42 9.17 -20.36
C ILE A 98 -4.94 8.79 -20.46
N LEU A 99 -4.09 9.64 -21.04
CA LEU A 99 -2.65 9.36 -21.14
C LEU A 99 -1.97 9.26 -19.77
N PHE A 100 -2.51 9.91 -18.73
CA PHE A 100 -2.04 9.76 -17.36
C PHE A 100 -2.45 8.41 -16.77
N GLY A 101 -3.75 8.13 -16.70
CA GLY A 101 -4.29 7.03 -15.91
C GLY A 101 -4.45 5.69 -16.63
N PHE A 102 -4.61 5.67 -17.96
CA PHE A 102 -4.92 4.43 -18.70
C PHE A 102 -3.67 3.57 -18.95
N PHE A 103 -2.61 3.79 -18.17
CA PHE A 103 -1.45 2.93 -18.06
C PHE A 103 -1.22 2.46 -16.61
N PHE A 104 -2.17 2.73 -15.70
CA PHE A 104 -2.19 2.15 -14.37
C PHE A 104 -2.57 0.67 -14.45
N ALA A 105 -1.59 -0.13 -14.87
CA ALA A 105 -1.63 -1.59 -14.97
C ALA A 105 -0.18 -2.09 -14.98
N ASN A 106 0.07 -3.32 -14.52
CA ASN A 106 1.43 -3.84 -14.46
C ASN A 106 2.09 -3.88 -15.87
N PRO A 107 3.23 -3.19 -16.08
CA PRO A 107 3.86 -3.12 -17.40
C PRO A 107 4.26 -4.48 -17.97
N GLU A 108 4.72 -5.41 -17.13
CA GLU A 108 5.23 -6.71 -17.56
C GLU A 108 4.12 -7.73 -17.85
N ASN A 109 3.12 -7.81 -16.98
CA ASN A 109 2.12 -8.88 -17.02
C ASN A 109 0.76 -8.46 -17.61
N MET A 110 0.47 -7.15 -17.71
CA MET A 110 -0.82 -6.67 -18.23
C MET A 110 -0.65 -5.85 -19.51
N ILE A 111 0.37 -4.96 -19.57
CA ILE A 111 0.59 -4.09 -20.74
C ILE A 111 1.36 -4.81 -21.85
N LYS A 112 2.58 -5.31 -21.56
CA LYS A 112 3.45 -5.97 -22.54
C LYS A 112 2.80 -7.14 -23.29
N PRO A 113 1.95 -7.98 -22.67
CA PRO A 113 1.29 -9.08 -23.38
C PRO A 113 0.33 -8.62 -24.50
N LEU A 114 -0.09 -7.35 -24.48
CA LEU A 114 -0.91 -6.73 -25.52
C LEU A 114 -0.02 -5.79 -26.36
N PRO A 115 0.50 -6.21 -27.54
CA PRO A 115 1.57 -5.48 -28.24
C PRO A 115 1.22 -4.03 -28.57
N ARG A 116 -0.03 -3.77 -28.94
CA ARG A 116 -0.52 -2.42 -29.23
C ARG A 116 -0.57 -1.54 -27.97
N TYR A 117 -0.90 -2.11 -26.82
CA TYR A 117 -0.96 -1.37 -25.56
C TYR A 117 0.44 -0.92 -25.14
N TYR A 118 1.42 -1.83 -25.28
CA TYR A 118 2.82 -1.51 -25.06
C TYR A 118 3.37 -0.47 -26.06
N GLU A 119 2.98 -0.54 -27.34
CA GLU A 119 3.29 0.47 -28.34
C GLU A 119 2.81 1.87 -27.90
N LEU A 120 1.57 1.97 -27.39
CA LEU A 120 0.98 3.21 -26.91
C LEU A 120 1.68 3.74 -25.64
N LEU A 121 2.10 2.86 -24.73
CA LEU A 121 2.89 3.25 -23.55
C LEU A 121 4.23 3.84 -23.97
N LEU A 122 4.95 3.18 -24.90
CA LEU A 122 6.21 3.69 -25.43
C LEU A 122 6.03 5.03 -26.16
N LYS A 123 4.93 5.19 -26.88
CA LYS A 123 4.56 6.44 -27.56
C LYS A 123 4.26 7.58 -26.58
N ARG A 124 3.64 7.28 -25.43
CA ARG A 124 3.39 8.26 -24.35
C ARG A 124 4.71 8.68 -23.68
N GLY A 125 5.67 7.76 -23.60
CA GLY A 125 6.89 7.88 -22.80
C GLY A 125 6.71 7.22 -21.43
N LYS A 126 7.80 6.84 -20.74
CA LYS A 126 7.73 6.13 -19.44
C LYS A 126 7.62 7.05 -18.22
N THR A 127 8.17 8.25 -18.32
CA THR A 127 8.08 9.30 -17.28
C THR A 127 7.43 10.52 -17.93
N VAL A 128 6.39 11.06 -17.31
CA VAL A 128 5.67 12.22 -17.86
C VAL A 128 5.25 13.17 -16.74
N THR A 129 5.42 14.47 -16.98
CA THR A 129 4.79 15.53 -16.20
C THR A 129 3.40 15.88 -16.74
N GLU A 130 2.62 16.67 -16.02
CA GLU A 130 1.31 17.15 -16.49
C GLU A 130 1.42 17.98 -17.79
N GLU A 131 2.49 18.77 -17.92
CA GLU A 131 2.77 19.55 -19.13
C GLU A 131 3.15 18.63 -20.30
N ASP A 132 3.94 17.58 -20.04
CA ASP A 132 4.29 16.58 -21.04
C ASP A 132 3.06 15.84 -21.57
N LEU A 133 2.12 15.51 -20.70
CA LEU A 133 0.88 14.83 -21.08
C LEU A 133 0.04 15.65 -22.04
N ARG A 134 -0.17 16.95 -21.76
CA ARG A 134 -0.88 17.86 -22.68
C ARG A 134 -0.19 17.95 -24.03
N ARG A 135 1.14 18.03 -24.05
CA ARG A 135 1.93 18.03 -25.29
C ARG A 135 1.82 16.70 -26.03
N ALA A 136 1.86 15.59 -25.31
CA ALA A 136 1.78 14.24 -25.86
C ALA A 136 0.48 13.99 -26.61
N THR A 137 -0.65 14.59 -26.18
CA THR A 137 -1.95 14.47 -26.87
C THR A 137 -1.89 14.78 -28.36
N ARG A 138 -0.98 15.67 -28.80
CA ARG A 138 -0.83 16.07 -30.22
C ARG A 138 -0.23 14.98 -31.10
N TYR A 139 0.45 14.00 -30.50
CA TYR A 139 1.06 12.89 -31.22
C TYR A 139 0.16 11.67 -31.30
N PHE A 140 -0.96 11.66 -30.56
CA PHE A 140 -1.94 10.57 -30.55
C PHE A 140 -3.10 10.89 -31.50
N SER A 141 -3.43 9.93 -32.36
CA SER A 141 -4.60 9.98 -33.22
C SER A 141 -5.87 9.58 -32.46
N THR A 142 -7.05 9.86 -33.03
CA THR A 142 -8.33 9.36 -32.50
C THR A 142 -8.33 7.84 -32.31
N GLN A 143 -7.76 7.08 -33.26
CA GLN A 143 -7.67 5.63 -33.15
C GLN A 143 -6.71 5.19 -32.03
N ASP A 144 -5.63 5.93 -31.76
CA ASP A 144 -4.75 5.63 -30.63
C ASP A 144 -5.49 5.75 -29.29
N PHE A 145 -6.35 6.76 -29.14
CA PHE A 145 -7.18 6.92 -27.94
C PHE A 145 -8.24 5.83 -27.82
N LEU A 146 -8.93 5.49 -28.92
CA LEU A 146 -9.91 4.40 -28.93
C LEU A 146 -9.26 3.06 -28.56
N ASP A 147 -8.10 2.77 -29.15
CA ASP A 147 -7.34 1.57 -28.82
C ASP A 147 -6.92 1.56 -27.34
N LEU A 148 -6.45 2.71 -26.81
CA LEU A 148 -6.05 2.82 -25.41
C LEU A 148 -7.24 2.61 -24.45
N GLN A 149 -8.40 3.20 -24.74
CA GLN A 149 -9.62 3.01 -23.95
C GLN A 149 -10.01 1.52 -23.88
N VAL A 150 -9.95 0.81 -24.99
CA VAL A 150 -10.27 -0.62 -25.06
C VAL A 150 -9.21 -1.46 -24.36
N LEU A 151 -7.93 -1.24 -24.65
CA LEU A 151 -6.83 -2.07 -24.15
C LEU A 151 -6.65 -1.95 -22.63
N PHE A 152 -6.78 -0.75 -22.08
CA PHE A 152 -6.77 -0.55 -20.63
C PHE A 152 -7.86 -1.41 -19.97
N ASN A 153 -9.12 -1.22 -20.35
CA ASN A 153 -10.24 -1.95 -19.74
C ASN A 153 -10.21 -3.47 -20.01
N LEU A 154 -9.70 -3.89 -21.16
CA LEU A 154 -9.56 -5.32 -21.51
C LEU A 154 -8.49 -6.00 -20.65
N SER A 155 -7.37 -5.32 -20.39
CA SER A 155 -6.24 -5.89 -19.64
C SER A 155 -6.53 -6.22 -18.18
N TRP A 156 -7.63 -5.70 -17.64
CA TRP A 156 -8.06 -5.90 -16.26
C TRP A 156 -9.00 -7.10 -16.06
N PHE A 157 -9.47 -7.76 -17.12
CA PHE A 157 -10.25 -8.99 -16.95
C PHE A 157 -9.35 -10.15 -16.55
N ASP A 158 -9.74 -10.89 -15.50
CA ASP A 158 -9.11 -12.17 -15.18
C ASP A 158 -9.24 -13.15 -16.37
N PRO A 159 -8.21 -13.98 -16.65
CA PRO A 159 -8.25 -15.01 -17.69
C PRO A 159 -9.53 -15.87 -17.75
N ILE A 160 -10.19 -16.17 -16.63
CA ILE A 160 -11.43 -16.97 -16.57
C ILE A 160 -12.56 -16.32 -17.38
N PHE A 161 -12.60 -14.99 -17.45
CA PHE A 161 -13.64 -14.28 -18.17
C PHE A 161 -13.49 -14.40 -19.68
N HIS A 162 -12.28 -14.66 -20.21
CA HIS A 162 -12.09 -14.94 -21.63
C HIS A 162 -12.71 -16.27 -22.06
N GLU A 163 -12.85 -17.23 -21.14
CA GLU A 163 -13.55 -18.49 -21.39
C GLU A 163 -15.07 -18.32 -21.32
N ARG A 164 -15.56 -17.50 -20.38
CA ARG A 164 -16.98 -17.21 -20.19
C ARG A 164 -17.56 -16.29 -21.27
N TYR A 165 -16.79 -15.30 -21.72
CA TYR A 165 -17.21 -14.29 -22.69
C TYR A 165 -16.30 -14.34 -23.92
N PRO A 166 -16.66 -15.14 -24.97
CA PRO A 166 -15.84 -15.30 -26.17
C PRO A 166 -15.43 -13.98 -26.84
N PHE A 167 -16.26 -12.95 -26.73
CA PHE A 167 -15.99 -11.60 -27.22
C PHE A 167 -14.69 -11.00 -26.64
N LEU A 168 -14.37 -11.23 -25.36
CA LEU A 168 -13.12 -10.72 -24.76
C LEU A 168 -11.89 -11.35 -25.41
N LYS A 169 -11.97 -12.64 -25.76
CA LYS A 169 -10.92 -13.35 -26.49
C LYS A 169 -10.80 -12.85 -27.93
N GLU A 170 -11.91 -12.54 -28.59
CA GLU A 170 -11.92 -11.93 -29.92
C GLU A 170 -11.23 -10.57 -29.92
N LEU A 171 -11.52 -9.71 -28.93
CA LEU A 171 -10.83 -8.42 -28.76
C LEU A 171 -9.33 -8.59 -28.54
N ALA A 172 -8.92 -9.46 -27.61
CA ALA A 172 -7.51 -9.71 -27.35
C ALA A 172 -6.76 -10.18 -28.61
N ASN A 173 -7.39 -11.04 -29.43
CA ASN A 173 -6.82 -11.50 -30.70
C ASN A 173 -6.79 -10.42 -31.79
N LYS A 174 -7.78 -9.52 -31.82
CA LYS A 174 -7.84 -8.41 -32.77
C LYS A 174 -6.66 -7.46 -32.57
N GLY A 175 -6.34 -7.16 -31.30
CA GLY A 175 -5.11 -6.48 -30.88
C GLY A 175 -5.05 -4.97 -31.16
N ARG A 176 -5.74 -4.45 -32.18
CA ARG A 176 -5.76 -3.02 -32.57
C ARG A 176 -6.98 -2.67 -33.43
N ASP A 177 -7.11 -1.39 -33.77
CA ASP A 177 -8.14 -0.86 -34.68
C ASP A 177 -9.57 -1.20 -34.18
N TYR A 178 -9.76 -0.99 -32.88
CA TYR A 178 -11.05 -1.23 -32.22
C TYR A 178 -12.10 -0.21 -32.64
N THR A 179 -13.36 -0.57 -32.46
CA THR A 179 -14.53 0.26 -32.77
C THR A 179 -15.22 0.77 -31.50
N GLU A 180 -15.96 1.87 -31.62
CA GLU A 180 -16.78 2.41 -30.53
C GLU A 180 -17.84 1.40 -30.04
N GLU A 181 -18.36 0.56 -30.93
CA GLU A 181 -19.32 -0.48 -30.55
C GLU A 181 -18.66 -1.59 -29.72
N GLU A 182 -17.47 -2.05 -30.13
CA GLU A 182 -16.69 -3.02 -29.35
C GLU A 182 -16.33 -2.49 -27.97
N LYS A 183 -15.96 -1.20 -27.88
CA LYS A 183 -15.69 -0.52 -26.59
C LYS A 183 -16.91 -0.56 -25.67
N LYS A 184 -18.11 -0.25 -26.19
CA LYS A 184 -19.35 -0.29 -25.40
C LYS A 184 -19.67 -1.69 -24.90
N ILE A 185 -19.52 -2.71 -25.74
CA ILE A 185 -19.75 -4.11 -25.35
C ILE A 185 -18.76 -4.52 -24.26
N LEU A 186 -17.48 -4.14 -24.38
CA LEU A 186 -16.46 -4.41 -23.36
C LEU A 186 -16.83 -3.80 -22.00
N LEU A 187 -17.18 -2.51 -21.97
CA LEU A 187 -17.55 -1.79 -20.74
C LEU A 187 -18.80 -2.39 -20.09
N ASN A 188 -19.82 -2.75 -20.87
CA ASN A 188 -21.01 -3.42 -20.35
C ASN A 188 -20.67 -4.81 -19.76
N THR A 189 -19.74 -5.54 -20.39
CA THR A 189 -19.29 -6.85 -19.92
C THR A 189 -18.63 -6.77 -18.54
N GLN A 190 -17.98 -5.65 -18.19
CA GLN A 190 -17.40 -5.45 -16.86
C GLN A 190 -18.50 -5.47 -15.77
N ILE A 191 -19.61 -4.77 -15.99
CA ILE A 191 -20.72 -4.73 -15.04
C ILE A 191 -21.37 -6.12 -14.91
N GLU A 192 -21.53 -6.86 -16.01
CA GLU A 192 -22.05 -8.23 -15.96
C GLU A 192 -21.11 -9.19 -15.23
N ALA A 193 -19.78 -9.01 -15.35
CA ALA A 193 -18.81 -9.79 -14.58
C ALA A 193 -18.92 -9.50 -13.08
N MET A 194 -19.02 -8.23 -12.68
CA MET A 194 -19.19 -7.84 -11.26
C MET A 194 -20.45 -8.41 -10.62
N ARG A 195 -21.56 -8.53 -11.37
CA ARG A 195 -22.82 -9.13 -10.89
C ARG A 195 -22.69 -10.58 -10.42
N LEU A 196 -21.61 -11.26 -10.79
CA LEU A 196 -21.37 -12.65 -10.41
C LEU A 196 -20.74 -12.81 -9.04
N ILE A 197 -20.11 -11.76 -8.49
CA ILE A 197 -19.31 -11.82 -7.26
C ILE A 197 -20.19 -12.29 -6.08
N ILE A 198 -21.18 -11.48 -5.68
CA ILE A 198 -22.00 -11.77 -4.48
C ILE A 198 -22.71 -13.12 -4.56
N PRO A 199 -23.36 -13.51 -5.69
CA PRO A 199 -23.95 -14.84 -5.83
C PRO A 199 -22.92 -15.97 -5.67
N LYS A 200 -21.70 -15.80 -6.19
CA LYS A 200 -20.67 -16.85 -6.13
C LYS A 200 -20.19 -17.13 -4.72
N TYR A 201 -19.96 -16.07 -3.94
CA TYR A 201 -19.61 -16.21 -2.52
C TYR A 201 -20.71 -16.94 -1.74
N LYS A 202 -21.98 -16.58 -1.96
CA LYS A 202 -23.13 -17.28 -1.33
C LYS A 202 -23.14 -18.76 -1.68
N GLU A 203 -22.99 -19.08 -2.97
CA GLU A 203 -22.96 -20.45 -3.47
C GLU A 203 -21.87 -21.28 -2.78
N MET A 204 -20.64 -20.77 -2.75
CA MET A 204 -19.50 -21.51 -2.19
C MET A 204 -19.56 -21.63 -0.66
N LYS A 205 -20.12 -20.62 0.01
CA LYS A 205 -20.40 -20.70 1.45
C LYS A 205 -21.48 -21.74 1.76
N ASP A 206 -22.52 -21.84 0.94
CA ASP A 206 -23.59 -22.83 1.15
C ASP A 206 -23.14 -24.26 0.84
N LYS A 207 -22.14 -24.44 -0.04
CA LYS A 207 -21.40 -25.70 -0.21
C LYS A 207 -20.53 -26.06 1.01
N GLY A 208 -20.29 -25.12 1.92
CA GLY A 208 -19.44 -25.29 3.11
C GLY A 208 -17.94 -25.26 2.80
N GLN A 209 -17.55 -24.85 1.60
CA GLN A 209 -16.15 -24.84 1.16
C GLN A 209 -15.42 -23.54 1.57
N ILE A 210 -16.17 -22.46 1.79
CA ILE A 210 -15.62 -21.21 2.30
C ILE A 210 -16.34 -20.75 3.56
N GLU A 211 -15.59 -20.05 4.40
CA GLU A 211 -16.14 -19.18 5.44
C GLU A 211 -16.07 -17.73 4.96
N MET A 212 -17.10 -16.95 5.25
CA MET A 212 -17.14 -15.52 4.96
C MET A 212 -17.12 -14.71 6.25
N THR A 213 -16.26 -13.70 6.31
CA THR A 213 -16.11 -12.79 7.45
C THR A 213 -16.22 -11.33 6.99
N THR A 214 -16.32 -10.42 7.95
CA THR A 214 -16.39 -8.96 7.71
C THR A 214 -15.33 -8.21 8.50
N SER A 215 -15.21 -6.90 8.26
CA SER A 215 -14.46 -5.95 9.08
C SER A 215 -15.40 -4.84 9.58
N ALA A 216 -14.89 -3.90 10.38
CA ALA A 216 -15.60 -2.65 10.68
C ALA A 216 -15.88 -1.87 9.38
N PHE A 217 -17.02 -1.15 9.32
CA PHE A 217 -17.67 -0.79 8.04
C PHE A 217 -16.77 -0.06 7.04
N TYR A 218 -16.21 1.09 7.41
CA TYR A 218 -15.31 1.87 6.56
C TYR A 218 -13.84 1.64 6.91
N HIS A 219 -13.53 0.44 7.43
CA HIS A 219 -12.17 -0.01 7.70
C HIS A 219 -11.32 0.91 8.63
N PRO A 220 -11.84 1.45 9.75
CA PRO A 220 -11.04 2.27 10.65
C PRO A 220 -10.08 1.44 11.53
N ILE A 221 -8.97 2.05 11.97
CA ILE A 221 -8.12 1.46 13.01
C ILE A 221 -8.86 1.54 14.35
N LEU A 222 -9.60 0.49 14.70
CA LEU A 222 -10.47 0.45 15.89
C LEU A 222 -9.76 0.91 17.18
N PRO A 223 -8.49 0.52 17.46
CA PRO A 223 -7.79 1.00 18.66
C PRO A 223 -7.59 2.51 18.71
N LEU A 224 -7.40 3.17 17.56
CA LEU A 224 -7.22 4.62 17.46
C LEU A 224 -8.55 5.37 17.52
N LEU A 225 -9.65 4.79 17.00
CA LEU A 225 -10.99 5.33 17.24
C LEU A 225 -11.38 5.26 18.71
N TYR A 226 -11.09 4.13 19.37
CA TYR A 226 -11.32 4.00 20.81
C TYR A 226 -10.57 5.10 21.57
N SER A 227 -9.28 5.27 21.27
CA SER A 227 -8.47 6.39 21.76
C SER A 227 -7.14 6.46 21.02
N THR A 228 -6.76 7.62 20.49
CA THR A 228 -5.43 7.83 19.88
C THR A 228 -4.27 7.60 20.87
N ASP A 229 -4.52 7.80 22.16
CA ASP A 229 -3.56 7.45 23.23
C ASP A 229 -3.13 5.97 23.23
N SER A 230 -3.89 5.06 22.62
CA SER A 230 -3.53 3.63 22.46
C SER A 230 -2.16 3.47 21.79
N ALA A 231 -1.77 4.41 20.93
CA ALA A 231 -0.48 4.41 20.26
C ALA A 231 0.72 4.52 21.21
N ARG A 232 0.57 5.15 22.38
CA ARG A 232 1.68 5.28 23.34
C ARG A 232 2.13 3.95 23.93
N VAL A 233 1.28 2.92 23.90
CA VAL A 233 1.67 1.60 24.42
C VAL A 233 2.69 0.94 23.50
N ALA A 234 2.47 0.96 22.18
CA ALA A 234 3.41 0.41 21.21
C ALA A 234 4.52 1.40 20.81
N MET A 235 4.28 2.70 20.95
CA MET A 235 5.19 3.77 20.54
C MET A 235 5.32 4.82 21.66
N PRO A 236 6.08 4.57 22.73
CA PRO A 236 6.09 5.43 23.93
C PRO A 236 6.48 6.90 23.71
N VAL A 237 7.22 7.18 22.64
CA VAL A 237 7.72 8.54 22.29
C VAL A 237 6.98 9.16 21.10
N VAL A 238 5.85 8.57 20.67
CA VAL A 238 5.07 9.08 19.54
C VAL A 238 4.52 10.48 19.82
N LYS A 239 4.62 11.37 18.82
CA LYS A 239 3.93 12.65 18.84
C LYS A 239 2.47 12.41 18.45
N LEU A 240 1.56 12.69 19.38
CA LEU A 240 0.12 12.57 19.14
C LEU A 240 -0.48 13.86 18.56
N PRO A 241 -1.70 13.78 17.98
CA PRO A 241 -2.46 14.97 17.58
C PRO A 241 -2.66 15.95 18.73
N GLU A 242 -2.93 17.22 18.40
CA GLU A 242 -3.20 18.26 19.39
C GLU A 242 -4.43 17.90 20.24
N PHE A 243 -5.47 17.38 19.58
CA PHE A 243 -6.68 16.91 20.23
C PHE A 243 -6.66 15.40 20.40
N ARG A 244 -7.00 14.95 21.61
CA ARG A 244 -7.21 13.53 21.86
C ARG A 244 -8.53 13.10 21.22
N PHE A 245 -8.44 12.35 20.12
CA PHE A 245 -9.57 11.66 19.53
C PHE A 245 -9.85 10.36 20.31
N SER A 246 -11.05 10.22 20.88
CA SER A 246 -11.46 9.06 21.68
C SER A 246 -12.97 8.90 21.64
N HIS A 247 -13.42 8.02 20.76
CA HIS A 247 -14.82 7.76 20.44
C HIS A 247 -15.10 6.26 20.34
N PRO A 248 -15.11 5.54 21.49
CA PRO A 248 -15.50 4.13 21.53
C PRO A 248 -16.90 3.88 20.95
N GLU A 249 -17.80 4.87 21.01
CA GLU A 249 -19.12 4.81 20.39
C GLU A 249 -19.07 4.66 18.86
N ASP A 250 -18.09 5.27 18.20
CA ASP A 250 -17.93 5.17 16.73
C ASP A 250 -17.38 3.80 16.35
N ALA A 251 -16.45 3.26 17.14
CA ALA A 251 -15.97 1.88 16.98
C ALA A 251 -17.11 0.86 17.12
N VAL A 252 -18.01 1.03 18.11
CA VAL A 252 -19.22 0.19 18.25
C VAL A 252 -20.15 0.36 17.04
N ALA A 253 -20.39 1.60 16.60
CA ALA A 253 -21.26 1.87 15.46
C ALA A 253 -20.71 1.23 14.17
N GLN A 254 -19.43 1.38 13.87
CA GLN A 254 -18.77 0.79 12.70
C GLN A 254 -18.82 -0.73 12.68
N VAL A 255 -18.64 -1.40 13.83
CA VAL A 255 -18.78 -2.86 13.95
C VAL A 255 -20.24 -3.29 13.76
N ARG A 256 -21.18 -2.60 14.40
CA ARG A 256 -22.61 -2.94 14.32
C ARG A 256 -23.16 -2.74 12.91
N MET A 257 -22.89 -1.60 12.29
CA MET A 257 -23.29 -1.32 10.91
C MET A 257 -22.74 -2.38 9.95
N ALA A 258 -21.49 -2.82 10.15
CA ALA A 258 -20.89 -3.86 9.33
C ALA A 258 -21.66 -5.17 9.39
N LEU A 259 -21.99 -5.62 10.59
CA LEU A 259 -22.73 -6.87 10.81
C LEU A 259 -24.15 -6.80 10.25
N GLU A 260 -24.86 -5.69 10.48
CA GLU A 260 -26.20 -5.46 9.94
C GLU A 260 -26.19 -5.43 8.41
N TYR A 261 -25.23 -4.72 7.81
CA TYR A 261 -25.12 -4.65 6.35
C TYR A 261 -24.73 -6.00 5.73
N PHE A 262 -23.77 -6.71 6.32
CA PHE A 262 -23.39 -8.05 5.90
C PHE A 262 -24.58 -9.01 5.97
N GLU A 263 -25.34 -9.00 7.07
CA GLU A 263 -26.53 -9.83 7.23
C GLU A 263 -27.61 -9.50 6.19
N ASN A 264 -27.82 -8.23 5.88
CA ASN A 264 -28.77 -7.81 4.84
C ASN A 264 -28.37 -8.32 3.44
N ILE A 265 -27.08 -8.28 3.12
CA ILE A 265 -26.58 -8.73 1.80
C ILE A 265 -26.56 -10.25 1.70
N PHE A 266 -26.05 -10.95 2.73
CA PHE A 266 -25.77 -12.38 2.66
C PHE A 266 -26.82 -13.28 3.33
N GLY A 267 -27.69 -12.72 4.17
CA GLY A 267 -28.74 -13.45 4.89
C GLY A 267 -28.27 -14.19 6.14
N PHE A 268 -27.05 -13.94 6.62
CA PHE A 268 -26.51 -14.50 7.85
C PHE A 268 -25.47 -13.56 8.49
N ARG A 269 -25.23 -13.71 9.79
CA ARG A 269 -24.15 -13.00 10.50
C ARG A 269 -22.85 -13.79 10.47
N PRO A 270 -21.69 -13.16 10.19
CA PRO A 270 -20.41 -13.84 10.20
C PRO A 270 -19.97 -14.21 11.62
N GLU A 271 -19.32 -15.37 11.79
CA GLU A 271 -18.73 -15.79 13.08
C GLU A 271 -17.37 -15.13 13.32
N GLY A 272 -16.64 -14.80 12.25
CA GLY A 272 -15.32 -14.19 12.29
C GLY A 272 -15.31 -12.72 11.87
N MET A 273 -14.29 -12.00 12.34
CA MET A 273 -13.96 -10.66 11.87
C MET A 273 -12.46 -10.51 11.65
N TRP A 274 -12.06 -9.88 10.54
CA TRP A 274 -10.73 -9.31 10.40
C TRP A 274 -10.78 -7.87 10.93
N PRO A 275 -10.15 -7.56 12.07
CA PRO A 275 -9.97 -6.17 12.48
C PRO A 275 -9.17 -5.45 11.39
N PRO A 276 -9.57 -4.25 10.96
CA PRO A 276 -8.81 -3.50 9.95
C PRO A 276 -7.31 -3.48 10.26
N GLU A 277 -6.49 -3.86 9.29
CA GLU A 277 -5.02 -3.95 9.43
C GLU A 277 -4.53 -4.93 10.51
N GLY A 278 -5.35 -5.93 10.86
CA GLY A 278 -5.10 -6.82 12.01
C GLY A 278 -4.96 -6.04 13.33
N ALA A 279 -5.47 -4.80 13.39
CA ALA A 279 -5.27 -3.88 14.49
C ALA A 279 -6.15 -4.24 15.68
N VAL A 280 -5.51 -4.48 16.82
CA VAL A 280 -6.18 -4.94 18.03
C VAL A 280 -5.74 -4.15 19.27
N SER A 281 -6.59 -4.14 20.29
CA SER A 281 -6.30 -3.74 21.66
C SER A 281 -7.24 -4.49 22.61
N GLN A 282 -6.94 -4.49 23.91
CA GLN A 282 -7.79 -5.15 24.91
C GLN A 282 -9.21 -4.57 24.95
N GLU A 283 -9.35 -3.27 24.68
CA GLU A 283 -10.61 -2.53 24.68
C GLU A 283 -11.45 -2.84 23.44
N THR A 284 -10.83 -2.86 22.27
CA THR A 284 -11.53 -3.12 21.00
C THR A 284 -11.98 -4.57 20.86
N VAL A 285 -11.23 -5.51 21.43
CA VAL A 285 -11.65 -6.91 21.57
C VAL A 285 -13.00 -7.02 22.29
N LYS A 286 -13.23 -6.24 23.35
CA LYS A 286 -14.51 -6.27 24.08
C LYS A 286 -15.66 -5.77 23.22
N ILE A 287 -15.43 -4.73 22.42
CA ILE A 287 -16.44 -4.19 21.48
C ILE A 287 -16.82 -5.27 20.46
N ILE A 288 -15.83 -5.90 19.83
CA ILE A 288 -16.04 -6.93 18.80
C ILE A 288 -16.79 -8.14 19.41
N GLU A 289 -16.38 -8.59 20.58
CA GLU A 289 -16.99 -9.72 21.29
C GLU A 289 -18.46 -9.45 21.69
N GLN A 290 -18.76 -8.23 22.16
CA GLN A 290 -20.12 -7.83 22.56
C GLN A 290 -21.11 -7.78 21.39
N GLU A 291 -20.64 -7.49 20.17
CA GLU A 291 -21.45 -7.53 18.96
C GLU A 291 -21.66 -8.97 18.42
N GLY A 292 -21.08 -9.97 19.08
CA GLY A 292 -21.40 -11.38 18.91
C GLY A 292 -20.39 -12.19 18.07
N ILE A 293 -19.32 -11.55 17.58
CA ILE A 293 -18.21 -12.22 16.88
C ILE A 293 -17.58 -13.29 17.79
N LYS A 294 -17.16 -14.41 17.18
CA LYS A 294 -16.59 -15.58 17.85
C LYS A 294 -15.09 -15.69 17.71
N TRP A 295 -14.52 -15.16 16.63
CA TRP A 295 -13.09 -15.14 16.44
C TRP A 295 -12.58 -13.93 15.66
N ILE A 296 -11.34 -13.55 15.92
CA ILE A 296 -10.57 -12.55 15.16
C ILE A 296 -9.18 -13.07 14.81
N ALA A 297 -8.46 -12.33 13.96
CA ALA A 297 -7.05 -12.61 13.68
C ALA A 297 -6.18 -11.35 13.81
N SER A 298 -4.89 -11.54 14.08
CA SER A 298 -3.87 -10.48 14.11
C SER A 298 -2.50 -11.07 13.72
N ASP A 299 -1.40 -10.34 13.92
CA ASP A 299 -0.06 -10.74 13.49
C ASP A 299 0.76 -11.38 14.60
N GLU A 300 1.69 -12.26 14.22
CA GLU A 300 2.62 -12.91 15.14
C GLU A 300 3.42 -11.92 16.00
N GLY A 301 3.75 -10.72 15.52
CA GLY A 301 4.45 -9.72 16.31
C GLY A 301 3.61 -9.15 17.47
N ILE A 302 2.28 -9.14 17.32
CA ILE A 302 1.34 -8.84 18.40
C ILE A 302 1.33 -9.97 19.42
N LEU A 303 1.33 -11.24 18.98
CA LEU A 303 1.46 -12.39 19.88
C LEU A 303 2.79 -12.34 20.65
N ALA A 304 3.90 -12.06 19.95
CA ALA A 304 5.23 -11.97 20.52
C ALA A 304 5.28 -10.93 21.64
N SER A 305 4.73 -9.74 21.38
CA SER A 305 4.65 -8.65 22.35
C SER A 305 3.72 -8.98 23.52
N SER A 306 2.56 -9.59 23.24
CA SER A 306 1.58 -10.00 24.27
C SER A 306 2.12 -11.04 25.24
N LEU A 307 2.93 -11.98 24.74
CA LEU A 307 3.56 -13.03 25.54
C LEU A 307 4.95 -12.65 26.07
N SER A 308 5.49 -11.48 25.67
CA SER A 308 6.86 -11.06 25.97
C SER A 308 7.91 -12.11 25.56
N ILE A 309 7.76 -12.65 24.34
CA ILE A 309 8.65 -13.66 23.76
C ILE A 309 9.19 -13.20 22.41
N SER A 310 10.24 -13.87 21.93
CA SER A 310 10.71 -13.78 20.54
C SER A 310 10.22 -15.01 19.79
N ILE A 311 9.32 -14.81 18.81
CA ILE A 311 8.74 -15.90 18.01
C ILE A 311 9.74 -16.39 16.96
N ARG A 312 10.45 -15.48 16.29
CA ARG A 312 11.44 -15.81 15.25
C ARG A 312 12.87 -15.48 15.68
N ASP A 313 13.82 -16.24 15.16
CA ASP A 313 15.25 -15.96 15.29
C ASP A 313 15.76 -15.00 14.20
N SER A 314 17.05 -14.67 14.22
CA SER A 314 17.69 -13.77 13.25
C SER A 314 17.72 -14.32 11.81
N SER A 315 17.42 -15.61 11.62
CA SER A 315 17.28 -16.24 10.30
C SER A 315 15.83 -16.30 9.82
N GLY A 316 14.88 -15.78 10.62
CA GLY A 316 13.44 -15.80 10.33
C GLY A 316 12.76 -17.13 10.67
N GLN A 317 13.45 -18.08 11.33
CA GLN A 317 12.88 -19.36 11.72
C GLN A 317 12.11 -19.23 13.04
N VAL A 318 10.93 -19.86 13.11
CA VAL A 318 10.10 -19.88 14.33
C VAL A 318 10.77 -20.73 15.41
N ARG A 319 11.06 -20.13 16.57
CA ARG A 319 11.71 -20.75 17.73
C ARG A 319 10.78 -21.65 18.52
N GLU A 320 9.54 -21.19 18.73
CA GLU A 320 8.52 -21.90 19.51
C GLU A 320 7.25 -22.11 18.66
N PRO A 321 7.29 -23.00 17.65
CA PRO A 321 6.18 -23.20 16.70
C PRO A 321 4.86 -23.57 17.40
N GLN A 322 4.91 -24.27 18.53
CA GLN A 322 3.75 -24.63 19.35
C GLN A 322 3.05 -23.43 20.02
N LYS A 323 3.67 -22.25 20.04
CA LYS A 323 3.04 -21.01 20.51
C LYS A 323 2.37 -20.26 19.36
N LEU A 324 3.00 -20.19 18.19
CA LEU A 324 2.42 -19.49 17.05
C LEU A 324 1.25 -20.25 16.42
N TYR A 325 1.41 -21.55 16.17
CA TYR A 325 0.47 -22.31 15.33
C TYR A 325 -0.73 -22.87 16.09
N LYS A 326 -1.34 -22.08 16.96
CA LYS A 326 -2.56 -22.45 17.71
C LYS A 326 -3.42 -21.21 18.00
N PRO A 327 -4.73 -21.39 18.22
CA PRO A 327 -5.58 -20.31 18.68
C PRO A 327 -5.37 -20.03 20.17
N TYR A 328 -5.70 -18.81 20.56
CA TYR A 328 -5.77 -18.36 21.96
C TYR A 328 -7.17 -17.83 22.26
N ARG A 329 -7.52 -17.83 23.55
CA ARG A 329 -8.71 -17.14 24.06
C ARG A 329 -8.33 -15.78 24.62
N ILE A 330 -9.17 -14.78 24.37
CA ILE A 330 -9.06 -13.41 24.88
C ILE A 330 -10.44 -12.90 25.29
N GLY A 331 -10.50 -11.86 26.11
CA GLY A 331 -11.77 -11.30 26.56
C GLY A 331 -12.58 -12.28 27.40
N GLU A 332 -13.88 -12.35 27.17
CA GLU A 332 -14.80 -13.26 27.88
C GLU A 332 -14.89 -14.66 27.25
N GLY A 333 -14.35 -14.84 26.05
CA GLY A 333 -14.47 -16.08 25.29
C GLY A 333 -14.08 -16.01 23.80
N LEU A 334 -13.77 -14.83 23.27
CA LEU A 334 -13.35 -14.63 21.89
C LEU A 334 -12.06 -15.41 21.55
N SER A 335 -12.06 -16.09 20.41
CA SER A 335 -10.86 -16.76 19.89
C SER A 335 -10.01 -15.80 19.06
N ILE A 336 -8.70 -15.90 19.15
CA ILE A 336 -7.76 -15.17 18.29
C ILE A 336 -6.72 -16.11 17.69
N ILE A 337 -6.46 -15.96 16.40
CA ILE A 337 -5.36 -16.63 15.69
C ILE A 337 -4.34 -15.60 15.21
N PHE A 338 -3.10 -16.04 15.02
CA PHE A 338 -2.00 -15.15 14.63
C PHE A 338 -1.36 -15.59 13.31
N ARG A 339 -1.25 -14.64 12.38
CA ARG A 339 -0.67 -14.79 11.04
C ARG A 339 0.74 -15.37 11.09
N ASP A 340 1.04 -16.35 10.24
CA ASP A 340 2.42 -16.62 9.84
C ASP A 340 2.85 -15.54 8.84
N HIS A 341 3.54 -14.53 9.37
CA HIS A 341 3.96 -13.36 8.60
C HIS A 341 4.80 -13.75 7.39
N THR A 342 5.80 -14.63 7.59
CA THR A 342 6.75 -15.02 6.53
C THR A 342 6.05 -15.76 5.40
N LEU A 343 5.22 -16.77 5.70
CA LEU A 343 4.54 -17.53 4.66
C LEU A 343 3.52 -16.68 3.89
N SER A 344 2.84 -15.77 4.58
CA SER A 344 1.89 -14.84 3.96
C SER A 344 2.61 -13.87 3.03
N ASP A 345 3.71 -13.25 3.49
CA ASP A 345 4.51 -12.31 2.69
C ASP A 345 5.20 -12.96 1.49
N LEU A 346 5.55 -14.24 1.58
CA LEU A 346 6.11 -14.96 0.43
C LEU A 346 5.12 -14.97 -0.74
N ILE A 347 3.84 -15.20 -0.47
CA ILE A 347 2.78 -15.13 -1.50
C ILE A 347 2.59 -13.68 -1.96
N GLY A 348 2.49 -12.74 -1.03
CA GLY A 348 2.21 -11.33 -1.36
C GLY A 348 3.32 -10.62 -2.13
N PHE A 349 4.59 -10.91 -1.83
CA PHE A 349 5.71 -10.03 -2.21
C PHE A 349 6.93 -10.73 -2.82
N VAL A 350 7.01 -12.06 -2.80
CA VAL A 350 8.24 -12.77 -3.21
C VAL A 350 8.01 -13.73 -4.36
N TYR A 351 7.01 -14.61 -4.27
CA TYR A 351 6.82 -15.72 -5.18
C TYR A 351 6.43 -15.30 -6.60
N TYR A 352 5.94 -14.07 -6.82
CA TYR A 352 5.69 -13.56 -8.17
C TYR A 352 6.97 -13.49 -9.03
N LYS A 353 8.14 -13.36 -8.39
CA LYS A 353 9.46 -13.36 -9.07
C LYS A 353 9.95 -14.77 -9.40
N TRP A 354 9.29 -15.81 -8.91
CA TRP A 354 9.72 -17.20 -9.01
C TRP A 354 8.98 -17.94 -10.12
N ASP A 355 9.53 -19.09 -10.53
CA ASP A 355 8.74 -20.09 -11.24
C ASP A 355 7.63 -20.61 -10.31
N ALA A 356 6.38 -20.62 -10.79
CA ALA A 356 5.22 -20.95 -9.97
C ALA A 356 5.32 -22.33 -9.30
N LYS A 357 5.84 -23.35 -9.99
CA LYS A 357 6.01 -24.70 -9.42
C LYS A 357 7.07 -24.72 -8.34
N LYS A 358 8.18 -24.01 -8.53
CA LYS A 358 9.24 -23.89 -7.50
C LYS A 358 8.77 -23.12 -6.28
N ALA A 359 8.00 -22.06 -6.47
CA ALA A 359 7.38 -21.29 -5.39
C ALA A 359 6.45 -22.16 -4.55
N VAL A 360 5.56 -22.91 -5.20
CA VAL A 360 4.67 -23.85 -4.51
C VAL A 360 5.46 -24.94 -3.80
N GLN A 361 6.49 -25.53 -4.43
CA GLN A 361 7.33 -26.53 -3.76
C GLN A 361 7.99 -25.98 -2.49
N ASP A 362 8.57 -24.78 -2.54
CA ASP A 362 9.17 -24.15 -1.35
C ASP A 362 8.11 -23.90 -0.26
N PHE A 363 6.91 -23.46 -0.63
CA PHE A 363 5.80 -23.24 0.31
C PHE A 363 5.39 -24.54 1.01
N ILE A 364 5.18 -25.62 0.26
CA ILE A 364 4.83 -26.94 0.80
C ILE A 364 5.96 -27.50 1.68
N ASP A 365 7.22 -27.36 1.25
CA ASP A 365 8.39 -27.79 2.03
C ASP A 365 8.51 -27.02 3.36
N ARG A 366 8.11 -25.74 3.40
CA ARG A 366 8.02 -24.96 4.66
C ARG A 366 6.92 -25.50 5.56
N LEU A 367 5.74 -25.79 5.04
CA LEU A 367 4.65 -26.40 5.82
C LEU A 367 5.05 -27.76 6.39
N HIS A 368 5.75 -28.61 5.62
CA HIS A 368 6.28 -29.87 6.12
C HIS A 368 7.34 -29.71 7.21
N ARG A 369 8.21 -28.70 7.09
CA ARG A 369 9.18 -28.35 8.14
C ARG A 369 8.48 -27.90 9.42
N ILE A 370 7.44 -27.08 9.30
CA ILE A 370 6.58 -26.66 10.42
C ILE A 370 5.93 -27.89 11.07
N ARG A 371 5.30 -28.76 10.28
CA ARG A 371 4.69 -30.00 10.80
C ARG A 371 5.70 -30.87 11.55
N SER A 372 6.91 -31.00 11.00
CA SER A 372 7.96 -31.84 11.58
C SER A 372 8.56 -31.29 12.86
N SER A 373 8.46 -29.97 13.09
CA SER A 373 8.91 -29.32 14.33
C SER A 373 7.83 -29.29 15.43
N LEU A 374 6.59 -29.68 15.10
CA LEU A 374 5.47 -29.70 16.02
C LEU A 374 5.23 -31.09 16.65
N PRO A 375 4.70 -31.15 17.89
CA PRO A 375 4.29 -32.42 18.51
C PRO A 375 3.24 -33.18 17.67
N PRO A 376 3.47 -34.48 17.34
CA PRO A 376 2.61 -35.22 16.41
C PRO A 376 1.23 -35.62 16.99
N ASP A 377 1.04 -35.49 18.30
CA ASP A 377 -0.17 -35.87 19.04
C ASP A 377 -1.24 -34.77 19.09
N ARG A 378 -0.89 -33.53 18.70
CA ARG A 378 -1.75 -32.35 18.76
C ARG A 378 -2.05 -31.78 17.38
N ALA A 379 -3.19 -31.10 17.26
CA ALA A 379 -3.55 -30.35 16.07
C ALA A 379 -2.96 -28.94 16.18
N PHE A 380 -2.44 -28.43 15.08
CA PHE A 380 -1.89 -27.09 14.97
C PHE A 380 -2.43 -26.44 13.70
N LEU A 381 -2.60 -25.11 13.74
CA LEU A 381 -3.12 -24.29 12.66
C LEU A 381 -2.04 -23.31 12.21
N VAL A 382 -1.77 -23.26 10.90
CA VAL A 382 -0.96 -22.21 10.27
C VAL A 382 -1.90 -21.22 9.59
N PRO A 383 -2.09 -20.01 10.15
CA PRO A 383 -2.87 -18.97 9.50
C PRO A 383 -2.04 -18.26 8.43
N ILE A 384 -2.51 -18.30 7.19
CA ILE A 384 -1.95 -17.56 6.06
C ILE A 384 -2.90 -16.41 5.77
N ILE A 385 -2.51 -15.18 6.08
CA ILE A 385 -3.41 -14.02 6.08
C ILE A 385 -2.77 -12.89 5.28
N LEU A 386 -3.47 -12.39 4.26
CA LEU A 386 -2.96 -11.36 3.36
C LEU A 386 -4.10 -10.74 2.56
N ASP A 387 -3.83 -9.59 1.97
CA ASP A 387 -4.75 -8.94 1.03
C ASP A 387 -5.04 -9.85 -0.16
N GLY A 388 -6.29 -9.81 -0.60
CA GLY A 388 -6.79 -10.68 -1.64
C GLY A 388 -6.53 -10.16 -3.05
N GLU A 389 -6.30 -8.87 -3.27
CA GLU A 389 -6.16 -8.28 -4.62
C GLU A 389 -4.74 -7.86 -5.00
N ASN A 390 -3.88 -7.55 -4.01
CA ASN A 390 -2.64 -6.79 -4.25
C ASN A 390 -1.55 -7.55 -5.03
N ALA A 391 -1.51 -8.88 -4.94
CA ALA A 391 -0.38 -9.65 -5.42
C ALA A 391 -0.45 -9.95 -6.93
N TRP A 392 -1.65 -10.15 -7.47
CA TRP A 392 -1.85 -10.97 -8.67
C TRP A 392 -1.39 -10.32 -9.97
N GLU A 393 -1.45 -8.98 -10.06
CA GLU A 393 -0.92 -8.22 -11.21
C GLU A 393 0.59 -8.43 -11.44
N TYR A 394 1.32 -8.80 -10.38
CA TYR A 394 2.75 -9.08 -10.45
C TYR A 394 3.06 -10.52 -10.86
N TYR A 395 2.08 -11.43 -10.75
CA TYR A 395 2.20 -12.79 -11.23
C TYR A 395 1.87 -12.86 -12.72
N LYS A 396 2.50 -13.82 -13.41
CA LYS A 396 2.07 -14.18 -14.76
C LYS A 396 0.68 -14.81 -14.72
N ASN A 397 -0.12 -14.54 -15.76
CA ASN A 397 -1.49 -15.05 -15.88
C ASN A 397 -2.32 -14.77 -14.63
N ASP A 398 -2.10 -13.61 -14.02
CA ASP A 398 -2.84 -13.14 -12.85
C ASP A 398 -2.82 -14.09 -11.64
N GLY A 399 -1.70 -14.78 -11.43
CA GLY A 399 -1.55 -15.71 -10.29
C GLY A 399 -2.26 -17.06 -10.47
N ARG A 400 -3.08 -17.23 -11.51
CA ARG A 400 -3.83 -18.47 -11.78
C ARG A 400 -2.94 -19.71 -11.79
N ASP A 401 -1.79 -19.66 -12.44
CA ASP A 401 -0.84 -20.78 -12.47
C ASP A 401 -0.36 -21.17 -11.06
N PHE A 402 -0.02 -20.18 -10.24
CA PHE A 402 0.44 -20.40 -8.86
C PHE A 402 -0.67 -21.01 -8.00
N LEU A 403 -1.88 -20.45 -8.05
CA LEU A 403 -3.02 -20.93 -7.28
C LEU A 403 -3.42 -22.36 -7.67
N LEU A 404 -3.46 -22.69 -8.96
CA LEU A 404 -3.74 -24.06 -9.44
C LEU A 404 -2.71 -25.06 -8.91
N TYR A 405 -1.41 -24.74 -8.98
CA TYR A 405 -0.37 -25.63 -8.45
C TYR A 405 -0.42 -25.74 -6.93
N LEU A 406 -0.67 -24.63 -6.22
CA LEU A 406 -0.76 -24.59 -4.77
C LEU A 406 -1.92 -25.46 -4.27
N TYR A 407 -3.10 -25.27 -4.85
CA TYR A 407 -4.31 -25.98 -4.44
C TYR A 407 -4.26 -27.47 -4.83
N ASP A 408 -3.67 -27.82 -5.98
CA ASP A 408 -3.41 -29.23 -6.32
C ASP A 408 -2.46 -29.90 -5.33
N ALA A 409 -1.36 -29.23 -4.98
CA ALA A 409 -0.38 -29.75 -4.03
C ALA A 409 -1.00 -29.95 -2.64
N LEU A 410 -1.70 -28.94 -2.11
CA LEU A 410 -2.38 -29.01 -0.82
C LEU A 410 -3.49 -30.07 -0.80
N SER A 411 -4.25 -30.22 -1.88
CA SER A 411 -5.35 -31.19 -1.95
C SER A 411 -4.88 -32.65 -1.97
N ARG A 412 -3.65 -32.91 -2.40
CA ARG A 412 -3.07 -34.26 -2.49
C ARG A 412 -2.20 -34.64 -1.30
N ASP A 413 -1.91 -33.70 -0.41
CA ASP A 413 -1.01 -33.92 0.71
C ASP A 413 -1.73 -34.57 1.90
N GLU A 414 -1.38 -35.81 2.24
CA GLU A 414 -1.99 -36.52 3.40
C GLU A 414 -1.55 -35.94 4.76
N GLY A 415 -0.51 -35.10 4.77
CA GLY A 415 0.07 -34.50 5.95
C GLY A 415 -0.46 -33.12 6.30
N ILE A 416 -1.13 -32.47 5.37
CA ILE A 416 -1.65 -31.11 5.47
C ILE A 416 -3.15 -31.16 5.20
N ARG A 417 -3.93 -30.39 5.96
CA ARG A 417 -5.37 -30.26 5.74
C ARG A 417 -5.72 -28.78 5.70
N THR A 418 -6.33 -28.32 4.63
CA THR A 418 -6.88 -26.96 4.59
C THR A 418 -8.22 -26.92 5.32
N THR A 419 -8.54 -25.77 5.92
CA THR A 419 -9.70 -25.59 6.79
C THR A 419 -10.12 -24.14 6.78
N THR A 420 -11.41 -23.86 7.00
CA THR A 420 -11.81 -22.53 7.47
C THR A 420 -11.40 -22.34 8.94
N VAL A 421 -11.37 -21.09 9.41
CA VAL A 421 -11.02 -20.81 10.81
C VAL A 421 -12.08 -21.41 11.74
N SER A 422 -13.37 -21.22 11.45
CA SER A 422 -14.46 -21.75 12.27
C SER A 422 -14.53 -23.28 12.28
N GLU A 423 -14.19 -23.95 11.17
CA GLU A 423 -14.05 -25.41 11.16
C GLU A 423 -12.98 -25.88 12.14
N TYR A 424 -11.80 -25.27 12.09
CA TYR A 424 -10.71 -25.61 13.00
C TYR A 424 -11.10 -25.34 14.46
N LEU A 425 -11.66 -24.18 14.76
CA LEU A 425 -12.01 -23.79 16.14
C LEU A 425 -13.11 -24.67 16.75
N ARG A 426 -14.05 -25.20 15.94
CA ARG A 426 -15.08 -26.14 16.42
C ARG A 426 -14.48 -27.49 16.82
N GLU A 427 -13.50 -27.99 16.06
CA GLU A 427 -12.82 -29.25 16.34
C GLU A 427 -11.74 -29.10 17.43
N HIS A 428 -11.11 -27.93 17.50
CA HIS A 428 -9.91 -27.63 18.29
C HIS A 428 -10.00 -26.25 18.97
N PRO A 429 -10.90 -26.07 19.96
CA PRO A 429 -11.07 -24.79 20.64
C PRO A 429 -9.81 -24.38 21.42
N PRO A 430 -9.55 -23.07 21.60
CA PRO A 430 -8.37 -22.59 22.31
C PRO A 430 -8.39 -22.97 23.80
N GLU A 431 -7.28 -23.54 24.27
CA GLU A 431 -7.09 -23.90 25.69
C GLU A 431 -6.40 -22.79 26.48
N GLU A 432 -5.51 -22.03 25.84
CA GLU A 432 -4.69 -21.00 26.47
C GLU A 432 -5.32 -19.61 26.37
N TYR A 433 -5.09 -18.80 27.40
CA TYR A 433 -5.67 -17.47 27.53
C TYR A 433 -4.57 -16.39 27.50
N ILE A 434 -4.74 -15.37 26.66
CA ILE A 434 -3.89 -14.17 26.66
C ILE A 434 -4.56 -13.12 27.56
N SER A 435 -3.92 -12.81 28.68
CA SER A 435 -4.45 -11.87 29.68
C SER A 435 -4.20 -10.41 29.35
N ASN A 436 -3.16 -10.12 28.57
CA ASN A 436 -2.78 -8.77 28.17
C ASN A 436 -2.46 -8.78 26.68
N LEU A 437 -3.46 -8.44 25.86
CA LEU A 437 -3.25 -8.30 24.42
C LEU A 437 -2.52 -6.98 24.14
N PHE A 438 -1.34 -7.07 23.53
CA PHE A 438 -0.55 -5.91 23.14
C PHE A 438 -1.29 -5.14 22.04
N PRO A 439 -1.45 -3.82 22.16
CA PRO A 439 -2.10 -3.03 21.12
C PRO A 439 -1.14 -2.80 19.95
N GLY A 440 -1.59 -3.09 18.74
CA GLY A 440 -0.81 -2.86 17.52
C GLY A 440 -1.52 -3.41 16.30
N SER A 441 -0.91 -3.24 15.13
CA SER A 441 -1.38 -3.76 13.84
C SER A 441 -0.48 -4.88 13.32
N TRP A 442 -0.88 -5.47 12.20
CA TRP A 442 -0.04 -6.42 11.47
C TRP A 442 1.23 -5.82 10.85
N ILE A 443 1.34 -4.50 10.80
CA ILE A 443 2.53 -3.78 10.31
C ILE A 443 3.34 -3.30 11.52
N ASN A 444 4.59 -3.75 11.58
CA ASN A 444 5.57 -3.37 12.61
C ASN A 444 5.12 -3.60 14.06
N SER A 445 4.01 -4.32 14.30
CA SER A 445 3.39 -4.48 15.62
C SER A 445 3.05 -3.16 16.32
N ASN A 446 2.74 -2.10 15.56
CA ASN A 446 2.41 -0.79 16.12
C ASN A 446 1.36 -0.07 15.25
N PHE A 447 1.15 1.24 15.49
CA PHE A 447 0.21 2.05 14.73
C PHE A 447 0.87 3.17 13.92
N GLY A 448 2.19 3.12 13.71
CA GLY A 448 2.97 4.22 13.15
C GLY A 448 2.56 4.65 11.74
N ILE A 449 1.89 3.77 10.99
CA ILE A 449 1.33 4.07 9.67
C ILE A 449 0.11 5.02 9.75
N TRP A 450 -0.60 5.06 10.89
CA TRP A 450 -1.86 5.81 11.00
C TRP A 450 -1.83 6.92 12.05
N ILE A 451 -0.72 7.08 12.76
CA ILE A 451 -0.54 8.13 13.77
C ILE A 451 0.93 8.36 14.09
N GLY A 452 1.32 9.62 14.24
CA GLY A 452 2.66 10.01 14.65
C GLY A 452 3.30 11.04 13.75
N HIS A 453 3.01 10.98 12.44
CA HIS A 453 3.52 11.96 11.48
C HIS A 453 2.73 13.26 11.59
N GLU A 454 3.33 14.35 11.10
CA GLU A 454 2.69 15.66 11.17
C GLU A 454 1.40 15.69 10.36
N GLU A 455 1.41 15.07 9.17
CA GLU A 455 0.25 14.93 8.30
C GLU A 455 -0.85 14.07 8.94
N ASP A 456 -0.49 12.93 9.56
CA ASP A 456 -1.44 12.09 10.31
C ASP A 456 -2.16 12.87 11.40
N ASN A 457 -1.37 13.59 12.20
CA ASN A 457 -1.85 14.32 13.35
C ASN A 457 -2.74 15.49 12.92
N MET A 458 -2.37 16.19 11.84
CA MET A 458 -3.22 17.21 11.22
C MET A 458 -4.56 16.63 10.75
N ALA A 459 -4.56 15.44 10.12
CA ALA A 459 -5.78 14.77 9.69
C ALA A 459 -6.67 14.40 10.91
N TRP A 460 -6.09 13.84 11.97
CA TRP A 460 -6.80 13.54 13.21
C TRP A 460 -7.42 14.79 13.85
N ASP A 461 -6.68 15.90 13.90
CA ASP A 461 -7.17 17.18 14.44
C ASP A 461 -8.33 17.75 13.60
N MET A 462 -8.26 17.64 12.26
CA MET A 462 -9.36 18.04 11.37
C MET A 462 -10.61 17.18 11.56
N LEU A 463 -10.44 15.86 11.72
CA LEU A 463 -11.54 14.94 11.97
C LEU A 463 -12.19 15.22 13.34
N TYR A 464 -11.38 15.39 14.39
CA TYR A 464 -11.84 15.74 15.73
C TYR A 464 -12.75 16.97 15.73
N GLU A 465 -12.26 18.09 15.18
CA GLU A 465 -13.01 19.34 15.18
C GLU A 465 -14.31 19.24 14.37
N THR A 466 -14.27 18.58 13.20
CA THR A 466 -15.46 18.39 12.36
C THR A 466 -16.53 17.58 13.10
N ARG A 467 -16.11 16.53 13.80
CA ARG A 467 -17.00 15.70 14.60
C ARG A 467 -17.60 16.47 15.78
N GLU A 468 -16.80 17.25 16.51
CA GLU A 468 -17.29 18.06 17.63
C GLU A 468 -18.32 19.11 17.18
N GLU A 469 -18.15 19.68 15.99
CA GLU A 469 -19.13 20.58 15.38
C GLU A 469 -20.46 19.87 15.06
N LEU A 470 -20.40 18.63 14.55
CA LEU A 470 -21.58 17.79 14.31
C LEU A 470 -22.30 17.42 15.61
N VAL A 471 -21.56 16.95 16.63
CA VAL A 471 -22.11 16.61 17.94
C VAL A 471 -22.77 17.82 18.61
N THR A 472 -22.12 18.99 18.51
CA THR A 472 -22.69 20.25 19.02
C THR A 472 -23.99 20.60 18.28
N TYR A 473 -24.01 20.47 16.96
CA TYR A 473 -25.21 20.71 16.17
C TYR A 473 -26.34 19.74 16.54
N GLN A 474 -26.05 18.45 16.69
CA GLN A 474 -27.03 17.43 17.08
C GLN A 474 -27.66 17.73 18.45
N LYS A 475 -26.86 18.18 19.43
CA LYS A 475 -27.38 18.58 20.75
C LYS A 475 -28.33 19.77 20.67
N LEU A 476 -28.08 20.72 19.77
CA LEU A 476 -28.92 21.90 19.56
C LEU A 476 -30.15 21.61 18.68
N ASN A 477 -30.08 20.59 17.83
CA ASN A 477 -31.13 20.22 16.88
C ASN A 477 -31.45 18.72 16.99
N PRO A 478 -32.06 18.26 18.10
CA PRO A 478 -32.26 16.83 18.37
C PRO A 478 -33.16 16.11 17.35
N ASP A 479 -34.02 16.86 16.64
CA ASP A 479 -34.94 16.32 15.62
C ASP A 479 -34.35 16.33 14.20
N ALA A 480 -33.11 16.81 14.00
CA ALA A 480 -32.48 16.86 12.69
C ALA A 480 -32.08 15.45 12.20
N ASP A 481 -32.34 15.15 10.92
CA ASP A 481 -31.79 13.94 10.28
C ASP A 481 -30.31 14.17 9.93
N LEU A 482 -29.44 13.52 10.69
CA LEU A 482 -27.99 13.64 10.56
C LEU A 482 -27.34 12.38 9.99
N LYS A 483 -28.11 11.44 9.44
CA LYS A 483 -27.59 10.15 8.96
C LYS A 483 -26.46 10.32 7.94
N GLU A 484 -26.63 11.22 6.97
CA GLU A 484 -25.61 11.49 5.95
C GLU A 484 -24.38 12.24 6.49
N ALA A 485 -24.55 13.05 7.55
CA ALA A 485 -23.42 13.73 8.18
C ALA A 485 -22.57 12.74 8.98
N TRP A 486 -23.21 11.85 9.74
CA TRP A 486 -22.52 10.77 10.44
C TRP A 486 -21.87 9.77 9.48
N LYS A 487 -22.53 9.41 8.37
CA LYS A 487 -21.90 8.59 7.33
C LYS A 487 -20.60 9.21 6.82
N SER A 488 -20.56 10.53 6.60
CA SER A 488 -19.32 11.22 6.21
C SER A 488 -18.23 11.20 7.29
N ILE A 489 -18.58 11.26 8.58
CA ILE A 489 -17.60 11.05 9.67
C ILE A 489 -17.05 9.62 9.62
N TYR A 490 -17.92 8.61 9.53
CA TYR A 490 -17.50 7.21 9.50
C TYR A 490 -16.64 6.86 8.28
N ILE A 491 -16.91 7.47 7.12
CA ILE A 491 -16.01 7.37 5.96
C ILE A 491 -14.66 8.00 6.27
N ALA A 492 -14.63 9.21 6.84
CA ALA A 492 -13.40 9.93 7.18
C ALA A 492 -12.56 9.26 8.28
N GLU A 493 -13.13 8.33 9.06
CA GLU A 493 -12.43 7.52 10.04
C GLU A 493 -11.64 6.34 9.43
N GLY A 494 -11.86 6.02 8.15
CA GLY A 494 -11.22 4.89 7.49
C GLY A 494 -9.69 4.98 7.49
N SER A 495 -9.01 3.83 7.67
CA SER A 495 -7.54 3.78 7.77
C SER A 495 -6.84 4.20 6.47
N ASP A 496 -7.51 4.06 5.33
CA ASP A 496 -6.98 4.30 3.99
C ASP A 496 -6.46 5.72 3.78
N TRP A 497 -7.04 6.72 4.45
CA TRP A 497 -6.62 8.11 4.29
C TRP A 497 -5.21 8.31 4.82
N TRP A 498 -4.94 7.76 6.00
CA TRP A 498 -3.64 7.85 6.67
C TRP A 498 -2.57 7.00 6.00
N TRP A 499 -2.94 5.92 5.30
CA TRP A 499 -1.98 5.12 4.54
C TRP A 499 -1.12 5.96 3.59
N TRP A 500 -1.67 7.07 3.10
CA TRP A 500 -1.03 7.97 2.13
C TRP A 500 -0.43 9.24 2.75
N TYR A 501 -0.59 9.45 4.06
CA TYR A 501 0.04 10.53 4.80
C TYR A 501 1.39 10.07 5.33
N GLY A 502 2.35 11.00 5.48
CA GLY A 502 3.70 10.68 5.90
C GLY A 502 4.64 10.26 4.76
N ASP A 503 5.76 9.64 5.14
CA ASP A 503 6.87 9.31 4.23
C ASP A 503 6.86 7.85 3.79
N GLU A 504 5.96 7.03 4.33
CA GLU A 504 5.96 5.58 4.25
C GLU A 504 5.50 5.06 2.90
N HIS A 505 4.46 5.68 2.32
CA HIS A 505 3.86 5.22 1.08
C HIS A 505 3.60 6.38 0.13
N VAL A 506 3.88 6.14 -1.16
CA VAL A 506 3.68 7.11 -2.22
C VAL A 506 2.86 6.53 -3.37
N THR A 507 2.03 7.39 -3.95
CA THR A 507 1.28 7.11 -5.17
C THR A 507 1.11 8.40 -5.97
N GLU A 508 0.98 8.27 -7.29
CA GLU A 508 0.71 9.40 -8.18
C GLU A 508 -0.60 10.11 -7.81
N MET A 509 -1.49 9.40 -7.11
CA MET A 509 -2.84 9.80 -6.74
C MET A 509 -3.00 10.31 -5.30
N GLN A 510 -1.93 10.51 -4.52
CA GLN A 510 -2.05 10.93 -3.10
C GLN A 510 -2.95 12.16 -2.91
N LYS A 511 -2.86 13.13 -3.82
CA LYS A 511 -3.68 14.35 -3.80
C LYS A 511 -5.18 14.06 -3.84
N GLU A 512 -5.59 13.02 -4.56
CA GLU A 512 -6.99 12.63 -4.68
C GLU A 512 -7.49 11.97 -3.40
N PHE A 513 -6.66 11.17 -2.71
CA PHE A 513 -6.98 10.62 -1.39
C PHE A 513 -7.15 11.72 -0.34
N ASP A 514 -6.20 12.67 -0.27
CA ASP A 514 -6.29 13.83 0.62
C ASP A 514 -7.54 14.68 0.35
N GLU A 515 -7.86 14.91 -0.93
CA GLU A 515 -9.05 15.64 -1.33
C GLU A 515 -10.34 14.92 -0.95
N LEU A 516 -10.42 13.59 -1.09
CA LEU A 516 -11.57 12.78 -0.66
C LEU A 516 -11.78 12.81 0.86
N PHE A 517 -10.70 12.66 1.64
CA PHE A 517 -10.76 12.79 3.09
C PHE A 517 -11.34 14.15 3.49
N ARG A 518 -10.74 15.24 2.99
CA ARG A 518 -11.22 16.60 3.29
C ARG A 518 -12.63 16.86 2.74
N ALA A 519 -13.01 16.29 1.60
CA ALA A 519 -14.35 16.44 1.04
C ALA A 519 -15.44 15.83 1.93
N ASN A 520 -15.16 14.70 2.60
CA ASN A 520 -16.08 14.12 3.58
C ASN A 520 -16.27 15.06 4.77
N LEU A 521 -15.19 15.64 5.30
CA LEU A 521 -15.29 16.63 6.38
C LEU A 521 -16.08 17.87 5.94
N ARG A 522 -15.84 18.39 4.72
CA ARG A 522 -16.60 19.53 4.18
C ARG A 522 -18.08 19.20 3.96
N LYS A 523 -18.44 17.96 3.58
CA LYS A 523 -19.84 17.53 3.46
C LYS A 523 -20.57 17.65 4.80
N VAL A 524 -19.91 17.35 5.93
CA VAL A 524 -20.51 17.52 7.27
C VAL A 524 -20.90 18.98 7.51
N TYR A 525 -19.99 19.93 7.34
CA TYR A 525 -20.28 21.37 7.51
C TYR A 525 -21.41 21.85 6.61
N LYS A 526 -21.43 21.41 5.35
CA LYS A 526 -22.48 21.74 4.38
C LYS A 526 -23.86 21.22 4.84
N LEU A 527 -23.92 19.98 5.35
CA LEU A 527 -25.17 19.35 5.81
C LEU A 527 -25.73 20.01 7.07
N ILE A 528 -24.87 20.43 8.00
CA ILE A 528 -25.30 21.14 9.22
C ILE A 528 -25.47 22.66 9.02
N GLY A 529 -25.30 23.16 7.78
CA GLY A 529 -25.49 24.56 7.42
C GLY A 529 -24.47 25.53 8.05
N LYS A 530 -23.26 25.05 8.36
CA LYS A 530 -22.15 25.87 8.87
C LYS A 530 -21.16 26.24 7.77
N GLU A 531 -20.45 27.35 7.97
CA GLU A 531 -19.34 27.73 7.11
C GLU A 531 -18.23 26.69 7.19
N ILE A 532 -17.64 26.36 6.04
CA ILE A 532 -16.55 25.39 5.94
C ILE A 532 -15.26 26.06 6.42
N PRO A 533 -14.55 25.50 7.43
CA PRO A 533 -13.27 26.04 7.87
C PRO A 533 -12.26 26.14 6.72
N PRO A 534 -11.56 27.28 6.54
CA PRO A 534 -10.59 27.45 5.45
C PRO A 534 -9.50 26.38 5.40
N LYS A 535 -9.12 25.81 6.55
CA LYS A 535 -8.11 24.75 6.61
C LYS A 535 -8.49 23.47 5.86
N LEU A 536 -9.78 23.19 5.66
CA LEU A 536 -10.25 22.04 4.87
C LEU A 536 -10.10 22.26 3.35
N GLN A 537 -9.78 23.48 2.92
CA GLN A 537 -9.45 23.81 1.54
C GLN A 537 -7.95 23.71 1.26
N VAL A 538 -7.13 23.55 2.30
CA VAL A 538 -5.68 23.42 2.18
C VAL A 538 -5.33 21.93 2.22
N PRO A 539 -4.60 21.39 1.22
CA PRO A 539 -4.13 20.02 1.26
C PRO A 539 -3.32 19.72 2.52
N ILE A 540 -3.54 18.54 3.12
CA ILE A 540 -2.73 18.09 4.26
C ILE A 540 -1.33 17.71 3.78
N LEU A 541 -1.27 17.05 2.61
CA LEU A 541 -0.04 16.68 1.94
C LEU A 541 0.84 17.90 1.66
N ARG A 542 2.01 17.95 2.27
CA ARG A 542 2.96 19.04 2.06
C ARG A 542 3.80 18.74 0.83
N LYS A 543 3.67 19.59 -0.20
CA LYS A 543 4.51 19.53 -1.42
C LYS A 543 6.02 19.64 -1.15
N GLU A 544 6.40 20.12 0.03
CA GLU A 544 7.77 20.39 0.47
C GLU A 544 8.13 19.55 1.71
N ALA A 545 7.61 18.33 1.84
CA ALA A 545 8.00 17.44 2.93
C ALA A 545 9.46 16.97 2.77
N SER A 546 10.21 16.99 3.87
CA SER A 546 11.51 16.35 3.95
C SER A 546 11.33 14.85 4.09
N VAL A 547 11.94 14.08 3.20
CA VAL A 547 11.88 12.61 3.25
C VAL A 547 12.85 12.12 4.31
N ARG A 548 12.35 11.33 5.26
CA ARG A 548 13.19 10.72 6.31
C ARG A 548 14.02 9.55 5.78
N PRO A 549 15.29 9.43 6.20
CA PRO A 549 16.09 8.26 5.87
C PRO A 549 15.62 7.03 6.66
N VAL A 550 15.86 5.83 6.11
CA VAL A 550 15.58 4.54 6.77
C VAL A 550 16.36 4.41 8.09
N VAL A 551 17.57 4.97 8.10
CA VAL A 551 18.43 5.11 9.28
C VAL A 551 18.97 6.53 9.31
N SER A 552 18.90 7.21 10.45
CA SER A 552 19.52 8.52 10.63
C SER A 552 21.03 8.42 10.85
N VAL A 553 21.78 9.49 10.59
CA VAL A 553 23.24 9.55 10.84
C VAL A 553 23.50 9.27 12.32
N LYS A 554 24.38 8.31 12.63
CA LYS A 554 24.68 7.83 14.00
C LYS A 554 25.97 8.39 14.61
N GLY A 555 26.81 9.01 13.80
CA GLY A 555 28.13 9.51 14.18
C GLY A 555 28.85 10.11 12.98
N PHE A 556 30.03 10.70 13.19
CA PHE A 556 30.83 11.21 12.08
C PHE A 556 31.30 10.08 11.17
N ILE A 557 31.41 10.39 9.87
CA ILE A 557 32.02 9.53 8.86
C ILE A 557 33.14 10.28 8.14
N THR A 558 34.16 9.55 7.73
CA THR A 558 35.25 10.06 6.88
C THR A 558 35.57 9.00 5.82
N PRO A 559 34.63 8.74 4.88
CA PRO A 559 34.83 7.73 3.85
C PRO A 559 35.99 8.11 2.94
N ARG A 560 36.67 7.11 2.40
CA ARG A 560 37.66 7.32 1.34
C ARG A 560 36.93 7.45 0.02
N ILE A 561 37.04 8.61 -0.62
CA ILE A 561 36.38 8.88 -1.91
C ILE A 561 37.18 8.20 -3.04
N ASP A 562 36.90 6.93 -3.31
CA ASP A 562 37.54 6.15 -4.37
C ASP A 562 36.55 5.40 -5.29
N GLY A 563 35.25 5.56 -5.04
CA GLY A 563 34.16 5.04 -5.88
C GLY A 563 33.83 3.58 -5.58
N GLU A 564 34.37 3.01 -4.51
CA GLU A 564 34.17 1.63 -4.05
C GLU A 564 33.86 1.63 -2.55
N VAL A 565 33.05 0.68 -2.07
CA VAL A 565 32.91 0.45 -0.63
C VAL A 565 34.03 -0.48 -0.18
N THR A 566 35.19 0.09 0.13
CA THR A 566 36.36 -0.73 0.46
C THR A 566 36.31 -1.30 1.88
N SER A 567 35.50 -0.69 2.76
CA SER A 567 35.26 -1.17 4.11
C SER A 567 33.83 -0.86 4.56
N TYR A 568 33.18 -1.84 5.19
CA TYR A 568 31.85 -1.66 5.80
C TYR A 568 31.79 -0.46 6.77
N TYR A 569 32.89 -0.15 7.45
CA TYR A 569 32.97 0.92 8.45
C TYR A 569 32.91 2.33 7.84
N GLU A 570 33.17 2.51 6.55
CA GLU A 570 33.23 3.83 5.90
C GLU A 570 31.88 4.55 5.92
N TRP A 571 30.80 3.80 5.75
CA TRP A 571 29.44 4.30 5.68
C TRP A 571 28.54 3.80 6.82
N LEU A 572 29.08 3.06 7.80
CA LEU A 572 28.31 2.45 8.91
C LEU A 572 27.45 3.45 9.68
N ASN A 573 27.98 4.65 9.94
CA ASN A 573 27.30 5.69 10.71
C ASN A 573 26.50 6.66 9.83
N SER A 574 26.42 6.43 8.51
CA SER A 574 25.69 7.28 7.59
C SER A 574 24.18 7.04 7.66
N ALA A 575 23.43 8.03 7.19
CA ALA A 575 22.04 7.87 6.84
C ALA A 575 21.89 7.30 5.44
N TYR A 576 20.78 6.63 5.17
CA TYR A 576 20.45 6.22 3.81
C TYR A 576 18.96 6.24 3.51
N LEU A 577 18.66 6.49 2.25
CA LEU A 577 17.34 6.38 1.63
C LEU A 577 17.33 5.15 0.72
N ASP A 578 16.33 4.30 0.91
CA ASP A 578 16.02 3.21 -0.01
C ASP A 578 15.06 3.74 -1.08
N VAL A 579 15.56 3.89 -2.31
CA VAL A 579 14.82 4.51 -3.41
C VAL A 579 13.70 3.59 -3.88
N GLU A 580 13.85 2.27 -3.75
CA GLU A 580 12.79 1.31 -4.09
C GLU A 580 11.63 1.36 -3.11
N ARG A 581 11.88 1.59 -1.82
CA ARG A 581 10.83 1.72 -0.80
C ARG A 581 10.09 3.05 -0.86
N THR A 582 10.76 4.11 -1.30
CA THR A 582 10.18 5.46 -1.41
C THR A 582 9.63 5.78 -2.80
N ALA A 583 9.72 4.85 -3.75
CA ALA A 583 9.07 4.92 -5.05
C ALA A 583 7.65 4.33 -4.97
N GLY A 584 6.68 4.92 -5.69
CA GLY A 584 5.31 4.43 -5.70
C GLY A 584 5.18 2.98 -6.18
N ALA A 585 4.05 2.34 -5.86
CA ALA A 585 3.80 0.93 -6.19
C ALA A 585 4.09 0.58 -7.67
N MET A 586 3.86 1.54 -8.59
CA MET A 586 4.17 1.42 -10.03
C MET A 586 5.63 1.72 -10.42
N HIS A 587 6.39 2.48 -9.63
CA HIS A 587 7.77 2.89 -9.96
C HIS A 587 8.85 1.92 -9.44
N ARG A 588 8.49 0.97 -8.57
CA ARG A 588 9.41 -0.06 -8.02
C ARG A 588 10.16 -0.90 -9.07
N ALA A 589 9.71 -0.92 -10.33
CA ALA A 589 10.28 -1.77 -11.38
C ALA A 589 11.24 -1.03 -12.35
N THR A 590 11.50 0.26 -12.18
CA THR A 590 12.21 1.07 -13.20
C THR A 590 13.25 2.08 -12.69
N ALA A 591 13.57 2.11 -11.38
CA ALA A 591 14.55 3.06 -10.84
C ALA A 591 15.99 2.67 -11.24
N PHE A 592 16.77 3.65 -11.70
CA PHE A 592 18.22 3.55 -11.93
C PHE A 592 18.99 3.57 -10.61
N THR A 593 18.60 4.42 -9.67
CA THR A 593 19.19 4.48 -8.32
C THR A 593 18.51 3.47 -7.40
N SER A 594 19.31 2.69 -6.67
CA SER A 594 18.81 1.79 -5.62
C SER A 594 18.84 2.46 -4.24
N MET A 595 19.94 3.14 -3.91
CA MET A 595 20.15 3.75 -2.58
C MET A 595 20.84 5.11 -2.69
N ILE A 596 20.50 6.02 -1.77
CA ILE A 596 21.24 7.27 -1.54
C ILE A 596 21.73 7.29 -0.10
N TYR A 597 23.04 7.34 0.09
CA TYR A 597 23.69 7.48 1.39
C TYR A 597 24.17 8.91 1.61
N TYR A 598 24.09 9.38 2.86
CA TYR A 598 24.67 10.66 3.24
C TYR A 598 25.13 10.67 4.70
N GLY A 599 26.20 11.42 4.97
CA GLY A 599 26.72 11.63 6.32
C GLY A 599 27.75 12.74 6.29
N PHE A 600 28.37 13.05 7.42
CA PHE A 600 29.26 14.21 7.51
C PHE A 600 30.39 14.01 8.53
N ASP A 601 31.46 14.78 8.37
CA ASP A 601 32.39 15.15 9.43
C ASP A 601 32.20 16.64 9.79
N LEU A 602 33.14 17.28 10.49
CA LEU A 602 33.01 18.71 10.82
C LEU A 602 33.16 19.66 9.63
N ASN A 603 33.67 19.19 8.49
CA ASN A 603 34.07 20.04 7.37
C ASN A 603 33.28 19.74 6.09
N ASN A 604 32.82 18.51 5.91
CA ASN A 604 32.28 17.98 4.67
C ASN A 604 30.97 17.23 4.90
N LEU A 605 30.05 17.44 3.96
CA LEU A 605 28.93 16.55 3.68
C LEU A 605 29.40 15.50 2.66
N TYR A 606 29.25 14.23 2.99
CA TYR A 606 29.52 13.11 2.12
C TYR A 606 28.22 12.58 1.53
N LEU A 607 28.22 12.35 0.22
CA LEU A 607 27.08 11.83 -0.55
C LEU A 607 27.52 10.59 -1.31
N ARG A 608 26.66 9.57 -1.33
CA ARG A 608 26.88 8.35 -2.11
C ARG A 608 25.61 7.89 -2.81
N VAL A 609 25.76 7.39 -4.03
CA VAL A 609 24.68 6.87 -4.87
C VAL A 609 25.03 5.46 -5.32
N ASP A 610 24.07 4.55 -5.18
CA ASP A 610 24.19 3.14 -5.57
C ASP A 610 23.17 2.81 -6.67
N ALA A 611 23.50 1.86 -7.54
CA ALA A 611 22.64 1.38 -8.63
C ALA A 611 22.76 -0.15 -8.78
N GLU A 612 21.89 -0.76 -9.58
CA GLU A 612 22.02 -2.18 -9.92
C GLU A 612 23.21 -2.41 -10.87
N GLY A 613 24.38 -2.68 -10.30
CA GLY A 613 25.63 -2.94 -11.01
C GLY A 613 26.62 -1.77 -10.95
N PRO A 614 27.84 -1.92 -11.51
CA PRO A 614 28.88 -0.91 -11.39
C PRO A 614 28.52 0.41 -12.09
N LEU A 615 28.42 1.50 -11.32
CA LEU A 615 27.97 2.80 -11.82
C LEU A 615 28.74 3.31 -13.04
N ILE A 616 30.06 3.13 -13.08
CA ILE A 616 30.93 3.57 -14.19
C ILE A 616 30.55 2.94 -15.54
N GLU A 617 29.96 1.75 -15.53
CA GLU A 617 29.57 1.06 -16.77
C GLU A 617 28.24 1.59 -17.30
N ILE A 618 27.32 1.92 -16.40
CA ILE A 618 25.92 2.25 -16.71
C ILE A 618 25.64 3.76 -16.78
N SER A 619 26.51 4.60 -16.22
CA SER A 619 26.30 6.04 -16.10
C SER A 619 27.06 6.88 -17.13
N LYS A 620 27.53 6.27 -18.23
CA LYS A 620 28.17 7.02 -19.32
C LYS A 620 27.21 8.05 -19.90
N GLU A 621 27.71 9.27 -20.09
CA GLU A 621 26.95 10.41 -20.63
C GLU A 621 25.79 10.85 -19.71
N MET A 622 25.87 10.52 -18.42
CA MET A 622 24.93 11.00 -17.41
C MET A 622 25.52 12.14 -16.58
N THR A 623 24.64 12.95 -16.00
CA THR A 623 24.98 13.93 -14.96
C THR A 623 24.15 13.67 -13.71
N PHE A 624 24.83 13.50 -12.57
CA PHE A 624 24.21 13.43 -11.25
C PHE A 624 24.19 14.83 -10.65
N SER A 625 23.02 15.46 -10.63
CA SER A 625 22.82 16.83 -10.18
C SER A 625 22.21 16.85 -8.78
N PHE A 626 23.02 17.16 -7.77
CA PHE A 626 22.54 17.38 -6.41
C PHE A 626 22.10 18.84 -6.25
N GLN A 627 20.80 19.04 -6.02
CA GLN A 627 20.15 20.33 -5.90
C GLN A 627 19.95 20.64 -4.41
N PHE A 628 20.69 21.61 -3.90
CA PHE A 628 20.59 22.07 -2.51
C PHE A 628 19.64 23.26 -2.43
N LEU A 629 18.61 23.14 -1.60
CA LEU A 629 17.58 24.15 -1.36
C LEU A 629 17.92 25.05 -0.18
N LYS A 630 18.57 24.47 0.85
CA LYS A 630 18.98 25.16 2.09
C LYS A 630 20.45 24.88 2.40
N PRO A 631 21.16 25.78 3.09
CA PRO A 631 20.69 27.11 3.56
C PRO A 631 20.63 28.15 2.44
N ARG A 632 21.23 27.87 1.29
CA ARG A 632 21.14 28.67 0.06
C ARG A 632 21.05 27.78 -1.15
N GLU A 633 20.28 28.23 -2.14
CA GLU A 633 20.15 27.53 -3.42
C GLU A 633 21.50 27.37 -4.11
N SER A 634 21.95 26.12 -4.19
CA SER A 634 23.20 25.71 -4.84
C SER A 634 23.01 24.38 -5.54
N ARG A 635 23.88 24.07 -6.50
CA ARG A 635 23.79 22.86 -7.31
C ARG A 635 25.17 22.29 -7.54
N LEU A 636 25.29 20.99 -7.40
CA LEU A 636 26.48 20.23 -7.71
C LEU A 636 26.17 19.28 -8.86
N ASP A 637 26.82 19.50 -10.00
CA ASP A 637 26.70 18.63 -11.17
C ASP A 637 27.93 17.73 -11.27
N VAL A 638 27.74 16.43 -11.03
CA VAL A 638 28.77 15.41 -11.31
C VAL A 638 28.53 14.85 -12.71
N VAL A 639 29.36 15.29 -13.65
CA VAL A 639 29.27 14.98 -15.07
C VAL A 639 30.15 13.78 -15.38
N VAL A 640 29.54 12.68 -15.82
CA VAL A 640 30.23 11.42 -16.16
C VAL A 640 30.39 11.32 -17.68
N THR A 641 31.52 11.81 -18.18
CA THR A 641 31.91 11.68 -19.61
C THR A 641 33.21 10.88 -19.71
N GLN A 642 34.09 11.18 -20.68
CA GLN A 642 35.44 10.61 -20.72
C GLN A 642 36.29 11.05 -19.52
N GLU A 643 35.95 12.18 -18.91
CA GLU A 643 36.52 12.66 -17.66
C GLU A 643 35.39 12.91 -16.65
N LEU A 644 35.62 12.52 -15.39
CA LEU A 644 34.73 12.82 -14.28
C LEU A 644 34.96 14.25 -13.81
N ARG A 645 33.90 15.06 -13.73
CA ARG A 645 33.98 16.44 -13.23
C ARG A 645 32.83 16.72 -12.27
N ALA A 646 33.14 17.31 -11.12
CA ALA A 646 32.15 17.77 -10.15
C ALA A 646 32.15 19.30 -10.12
N LEU A 647 31.12 19.91 -10.69
CA LEU A 647 30.99 21.35 -10.90
C LEU A 647 29.99 21.93 -9.91
N PHE A 648 30.42 22.91 -9.11
CA PHE A 648 29.56 23.53 -8.09
C PHE A 648 29.10 24.92 -8.54
N TYR A 649 27.80 25.14 -8.44
CA TYR A 649 27.10 26.37 -8.82
C TYR A 649 26.32 26.93 -7.65
N ARG A 650 26.13 28.26 -7.65
CA ARG A 650 25.26 28.96 -6.71
C ARG A 650 24.29 29.85 -7.46
N ARG A 651 23.05 29.92 -6.99
CA ARG A 651 22.05 30.80 -7.59
C ARG A 651 22.23 32.24 -7.10
N ALA A 652 22.29 33.19 -8.02
CA ALA A 652 22.30 34.63 -7.75
C ALA A 652 21.50 35.34 -8.84
N GLU A 653 20.56 36.22 -8.45
CA GLU A 653 19.69 36.98 -9.39
C GLU A 653 19.01 36.07 -10.44
N GLU A 654 18.49 34.92 -9.99
CA GLU A 654 17.86 33.87 -10.80
C GLU A 654 18.77 33.14 -11.81
N GLN A 655 20.07 33.44 -11.86
CA GLN A 655 21.04 32.74 -12.71
C GLN A 655 21.99 31.84 -11.90
N TRP A 656 22.44 30.75 -12.53
CA TRP A 656 23.46 29.85 -11.97
C TRP A 656 24.86 30.41 -12.22
N GLN A 657 25.59 30.72 -11.15
CA GLN A 657 26.98 31.16 -11.21
C GLN A 657 27.90 30.02 -10.82
N PHE A 658 28.89 29.74 -11.66
CA PHE A 658 29.92 28.73 -11.36
C PHE A 658 30.84 29.24 -10.24
N ILE A 659 31.00 28.43 -9.19
CA ILE A 659 31.81 28.77 -8.02
C ILE A 659 33.15 28.05 -8.03
N GLY A 660 33.18 26.80 -8.47
CA GLY A 660 34.41 26.01 -8.51
C GLY A 660 34.17 24.52 -8.72
N ASN A 661 35.26 23.76 -8.76
CA ASN A 661 35.21 22.30 -8.85
C ASN A 661 35.33 21.67 -7.46
N ILE A 662 34.72 20.51 -7.28
CA ILE A 662 34.94 19.64 -6.12
C ILE A 662 35.96 18.57 -6.50
N GLU A 663 37.06 18.48 -5.75
CA GLU A 663 38.11 17.48 -6.00
C GLU A 663 37.78 16.12 -5.39
N GLY A 664 37.04 16.08 -4.29
CA GLY A 664 36.62 14.85 -3.62
C GLY A 664 35.45 14.20 -4.34
N VAL A 665 35.65 13.69 -5.55
CA VAL A 665 34.64 12.95 -6.34
C VAL A 665 35.28 11.70 -6.93
N ALA A 666 34.58 10.56 -6.84
CA ALA A 666 35.01 9.32 -7.46
C ALA A 666 33.81 8.49 -7.91
N ILE A 667 33.97 7.73 -8.99
CA ILE A 667 32.94 6.83 -9.50
C ILE A 667 33.57 5.54 -10.01
N LYS A 668 33.12 4.40 -9.48
CA LYS A 668 33.43 3.05 -9.98
C LYS A 668 32.21 2.15 -9.80
N ASP A 669 32.12 1.42 -8.70
CA ASP A 669 30.94 0.63 -8.35
C ASP A 669 29.83 1.54 -7.83
N ILE A 670 30.22 2.53 -7.04
CA ILE A 670 29.36 3.58 -6.49
C ILE A 670 29.84 4.97 -6.95
N LEU A 671 28.99 5.99 -6.82
CA LEU A 671 29.39 7.40 -6.91
C LEU A 671 29.57 7.93 -5.49
N GLU A 672 30.68 8.59 -5.21
CA GLU A 672 30.96 9.25 -3.93
C GLU A 672 31.40 10.70 -4.15
N VAL A 673 30.91 11.60 -3.29
CA VAL A 673 31.30 13.00 -3.31
C VAL A 673 31.47 13.56 -1.90
N ALA A 674 32.54 14.32 -1.67
CA ALA A 674 32.78 15.11 -0.46
C ALA A 674 32.55 16.60 -0.77
N VAL A 675 31.48 17.15 -0.22
CA VAL A 675 31.06 18.54 -0.42
C VAL A 675 31.43 19.37 0.81
N PRO A 676 32.37 20.33 0.70
CA PRO A 676 32.73 21.17 1.85
C PRO A 676 31.54 22.04 2.29
N PHE A 677 31.24 22.10 3.59
CA PHE A 677 30.17 22.96 4.12
C PHE A 677 30.39 24.44 3.79
N ALA A 678 31.66 24.86 3.71
CA ALA A 678 32.02 26.20 3.28
C ALA A 678 31.54 26.54 1.84
N MET A 679 31.47 25.55 0.94
CA MET A 679 30.91 25.74 -0.41
C MET A 679 29.38 25.84 -0.39
N LEU A 680 28.72 25.06 0.47
CA LEU A 680 27.27 25.17 0.74
C LEU A 680 26.89 26.45 1.49
N ASN A 681 27.88 27.11 2.11
CA ASN A 681 27.69 28.25 3.00
C ASN A 681 26.80 27.89 4.20
N ALA A 682 26.95 26.67 4.71
CA ALA A 682 26.26 26.14 5.89
C ALA A 682 27.10 26.34 7.15
N GLN A 683 26.45 26.80 8.22
CA GLN A 683 27.00 26.96 9.56
C GLN A 683 26.52 25.82 10.47
N GLU A 684 27.17 25.63 11.62
CA GLU A 684 26.74 24.63 12.61
C GLU A 684 25.26 24.85 12.99
N GLY A 685 24.44 23.80 12.88
CA GLY A 685 23.00 23.87 13.16
C GLY A 685 22.11 24.33 12.00
N ASP A 686 22.69 24.73 10.86
CA ASP A 686 21.88 25.05 9.67
C ASP A 686 21.25 23.78 9.08
N GLU A 687 20.00 23.90 8.66
CA GLU A 687 19.34 22.87 7.85
C GLU A 687 19.94 22.83 6.44
N ILE A 688 20.32 21.64 6.00
CA ILE A 688 20.74 21.35 4.63
C ILE A 688 19.68 20.45 4.02
N ALA A 689 19.02 20.98 2.99
CA ALA A 689 17.96 20.32 2.26
C ALA A 689 18.41 20.09 0.81
N PHE A 690 18.34 18.86 0.30
CA PHE A 690 18.75 18.56 -1.08
C PHE A 690 17.98 17.41 -1.74
N PHE A 691 18.01 17.33 -3.06
CA PHE A 691 17.57 16.16 -3.82
C PHE A 691 18.54 15.87 -4.97
N LEU A 692 18.50 14.67 -5.51
CA LEU A 692 19.29 14.23 -6.66
C LEU A 692 18.40 14.21 -7.91
N SER A 693 18.89 14.77 -9.02
CA SER A 693 18.35 14.59 -10.36
C SER A 693 19.40 13.93 -11.24
N ILE A 694 19.04 12.85 -11.94
CA ILE A 694 19.90 12.20 -12.92
C ILE A 694 19.44 12.65 -14.32
N LEU A 695 20.39 13.23 -15.06
CA LEU A 695 20.16 13.78 -16.38
C LEU A 695 20.90 12.95 -17.43
N ARG A 696 20.26 12.71 -18.59
CA ARG A 696 20.91 12.19 -19.80
C ARG A 696 20.55 13.09 -20.97
N ASP A 697 21.55 13.55 -21.71
CA ASP A 697 21.39 14.51 -22.83
C ASP A 697 20.65 15.81 -22.45
N GLY A 698 20.64 16.16 -21.16
CA GLY A 698 19.95 17.35 -20.62
C GLY A 698 18.52 17.11 -20.14
N ASP A 699 17.95 15.92 -20.38
CA ASP A 699 16.63 15.54 -19.88
C ASP A 699 16.74 14.78 -18.55
N GLU A 700 15.87 15.11 -17.59
CA GLU A 700 15.78 14.41 -16.30
C GLU A 700 15.15 13.03 -16.51
N ILE A 701 15.95 11.98 -16.31
CA ILE A 701 15.49 10.59 -16.42
C ILE A 701 15.03 10.03 -15.06
N GLU A 702 15.54 10.59 -13.96
CA GLU A 702 15.19 10.19 -12.60
C GLU A 702 15.39 11.35 -11.62
N ARG A 703 14.53 11.42 -10.61
CA ARG A 703 14.64 12.33 -9.47
C ARG A 703 14.46 11.56 -8.17
N CYS A 704 15.37 11.77 -7.21
CA CYS A 704 15.40 11.09 -5.93
C CYS A 704 15.54 12.08 -4.76
N PRO A 705 14.62 12.09 -3.78
CA PRO A 705 13.36 11.33 -3.78
C PRO A 705 12.43 11.77 -4.92
N LEU A 706 11.43 10.95 -5.29
CA LEU A 706 10.50 11.26 -6.39
C LEU A 706 9.77 12.60 -6.16
N ARG A 707 9.47 12.92 -4.90
CA ARG A 707 8.93 14.21 -4.42
C ARG A 707 9.62 14.60 -3.11
N GLY A 708 9.62 15.88 -2.77
CA GLY A 708 10.28 16.38 -1.55
C GLY A 708 11.80 16.47 -1.66
N TYR A 709 12.48 16.51 -0.52
CA TYR A 709 13.95 16.61 -0.43
C TYR A 709 14.47 15.84 0.79
N ILE A 710 15.74 15.41 0.74
CA ILE A 710 16.47 14.90 1.91
C ILE A 710 16.85 16.10 2.78
N SER A 711 16.64 16.00 4.09
CA SER A 711 17.01 17.04 5.04
C SER A 711 17.93 16.51 6.13
N LEU A 712 18.94 17.30 6.49
CA LEU A 712 19.82 17.07 7.63
C LEU A 712 20.21 18.39 8.29
N GLU A 713 20.78 18.33 9.49
CA GLU A 713 21.35 19.48 10.18
C GLU A 713 22.88 19.43 10.07
N ALA A 714 23.51 20.56 9.75
CA ALA A 714 24.96 20.67 9.72
C ALA A 714 25.53 20.40 11.13
N PRO A 715 26.52 19.52 11.26
CA PRO A 715 26.97 19.05 12.56
C PRO A 715 27.54 20.15 13.44
N THR A 716 27.32 20.04 14.74
CA THR A 716 28.06 20.80 15.74
C THR A 716 29.28 20.00 16.21
N SER A 717 30.27 20.67 16.78
CA SER A 717 31.40 20.02 17.49
C SER A 717 30.98 19.07 18.63
N ARG A 718 29.71 19.09 19.06
CA ARG A 718 29.15 18.22 20.10
C ARG A 718 28.32 17.06 19.55
N PHE A 719 28.19 16.91 18.23
CA PHE A 719 27.31 15.92 17.61
C PHE A 719 27.54 14.50 18.16
N GLU A 720 28.78 14.03 18.24
CA GLU A 720 29.06 12.70 18.80
C GLU A 720 28.62 12.58 20.27
N ALA A 721 28.80 13.61 21.10
CA ALA A 721 28.36 13.59 22.49
C ALA A 721 26.83 13.58 22.63
N MET A 722 26.10 14.11 21.64
CA MET A 722 24.63 14.11 21.62
C MET A 722 24.05 12.74 21.26
N MET A 723 24.78 11.91 20.51
CA MET A 723 24.31 10.60 20.04
C MET A 723 24.53 9.45 21.03
N TRP A 724 25.17 9.71 22.17
CA TRP A 724 25.45 8.72 23.24
C TRP A 724 24.38 8.68 24.34
N HIS A 725 23.26 9.38 24.16
CA HIS A 725 22.16 9.50 25.12
C HIS A 725 20.87 8.82 24.68
#